data_AF-A0A0S9SCT2-F1
#
_entry.id   AF-A0A0S9SCT2-F1
#
_cell.length_a   1.000
_cell.length_b   1.000
_cell.length_c   1.000
_cell.angle_alpha   90.00
_cell.angle_beta   90.00
_cell.angle_gamma   90.00
#
_symmetry.space_group_name_H-M   'P 1'
#
loop_
_entity.id
_entity.type
_entity.pdbx_description
1 polymer ?
#
loop_
_entity_poly.entity_id
_entity_poly.type
_entity_poly.pdbx_seq_one_letter_code
_entity_poly.pdbx_strand_id
1 'polypeptide(L)'
;MLRSNRFGSAGPNQRAPVGLALLTLAVASGALAADLGAPRPAPANPAFVDWSGPYLGVEGSAGNSYGATNFRGTTIGGRPVPAFKTGDSTGRSDLGRNATTVVGGVFAGYNWQTGPWVHGVEADVAGANLKRSVLLPALGVTADGDPAAGLIRAKTDLYGTVRGRLGYAFERALVYASFGLAGASTRVLASYPGPDGGLAPMARADRSGLGFALGAGVQFAVTDHLALGIDYRYLDLGSSGRFHLGVVPGLAGGPVSTVAANTAHQMMARLSWHPGGFVLPPEVDEVAPHDPGDGSGDRFSLHGQTTLVAQGVPGFRAPYTGPASLIGNQVQATTTATAFVGLKLLEGTELYYNPEFSQGFGLSRTLGVAGFVNGEAQKAGAPFPKLRSNRYFVRQTFGLGGETEDVPDGPNQVATRRDIERITVVAGKFALGDYFDGNVYAHDPRVDFMNWGIWASGAYDFPANLPGFTQGVMVEYNRAAFAIRAAYTQVPKEPSSDVLDPRVFRRSGTTIEFEERHVLPGLDQPGKLRIGFFTNVGNTADFRDVVALTQAGVFGDINDAAAATRAARRKTGFYLNLEQAVTPDLGVFARFSANDGRTESLSFTDIDRSVSGGVSLKGTAWGRPADTVGLGTSMNGISPSHRAFFANGGLGLLIGDGRLNYAPERAVEVYYAFSLNRTLTLSLNYQHVQNPAYNRDRGPANFFGTRIHADF
;
A
#
# COMPACT_ATOMS: atom_id res chain seq x y z
N MET A 1 -15.31 66.18 13.00
CA MET A 1 -14.30 67.15 13.48
C MET A 1 -12.98 66.88 12.76
N LEU A 2 -12.22 67.95 12.43
CA LEU A 2 -10.73 68.10 12.47
C LEU A 2 -9.86 66.82 12.38
N ARG A 3 -8.74 66.70 11.62
CA ARG A 3 -7.87 67.62 10.83
C ARG A 3 -6.93 66.70 9.98
N SER A 4 -6.76 66.85 8.67
CA SER A 4 -5.83 67.72 7.91
C SER A 4 -4.31 67.35 7.92
N ASN A 5 -3.73 67.15 6.72
CA ASN A 5 -2.32 67.42 6.30
C ASN A 5 -1.19 66.56 6.94
N ARG A 6 0.01 66.30 6.35
CA ARG A 6 0.75 66.50 5.06
C ARG A 6 2.07 65.66 5.15
N PHE A 7 2.98 65.45 4.17
CA PHE A 7 3.18 65.86 2.76
C PHE A 7 4.20 64.92 2.05
N GLY A 8 4.00 64.59 0.76
CA GLY A 8 5.07 64.32 -0.26
C GLY A 8 5.82 62.97 -0.24
N SER A 9 6.32 62.41 -1.35
CA SER A 9 6.27 62.73 -2.80
C SER A 9 7.15 61.73 -3.58
N ALA A 10 6.77 61.44 -4.84
CA ALA A 10 7.60 60.97 -5.97
C ALA A 10 7.58 59.47 -6.37
N GLY A 11 7.38 59.23 -7.68
CA GLY A 11 7.94 58.09 -8.42
C GLY A 11 6.93 57.02 -8.87
N PRO A 12 7.06 56.43 -10.09
CA PRO A 12 5.87 56.08 -10.87
C PRO A 12 5.79 54.64 -11.42
N ASN A 13 4.70 54.37 -12.15
CA ASN A 13 4.49 53.31 -13.15
C ASN A 13 4.27 51.87 -12.63
N GLN A 14 3.44 51.03 -13.26
CA GLN A 14 2.65 51.15 -14.50
C GLN A 14 1.53 50.08 -14.51
N ARG A 15 0.25 50.44 -14.75
CA ARG A 15 -0.79 49.59 -15.38
C ARG A 15 -1.91 50.46 -15.97
N ALA A 16 -2.25 50.24 -17.24
CA ALA A 16 -3.47 50.74 -17.88
C ALA A 16 -3.97 49.68 -18.91
N PRO A 17 -5.29 49.47 -19.07
CA PRO A 17 -5.85 48.44 -19.97
C PRO A 17 -6.43 49.02 -21.26
N VAL A 18 -6.31 48.27 -22.37
CA VAL A 18 -6.99 48.43 -23.67
C VAL A 18 -7.00 47.02 -24.29
N GLY A 19 -7.97 46.54 -25.06
CA GLY A 19 -9.21 47.10 -25.64
C GLY A 19 -9.43 46.43 -27.00
N LEU A 20 -10.65 45.94 -27.27
CA LEU A 20 -10.95 45.07 -28.41
C LEU A 20 -11.12 45.88 -29.72
N ALA A 21 -10.55 45.41 -30.83
CA ALA A 21 -10.78 45.99 -32.16
C ALA A 21 -10.79 44.90 -33.25
N LEU A 22 -11.85 44.86 -34.06
CA LEU A 22 -11.89 44.09 -35.31
C LEU A 22 -11.22 44.89 -36.44
N LEU A 23 -10.61 44.18 -37.40
CA LEU A 23 -10.31 44.73 -38.72
C LEU A 23 -10.68 43.72 -39.82
N THR A 24 -11.55 44.14 -40.74
CA THR A 24 -11.96 43.38 -41.92
C THR A 24 -11.23 43.89 -43.17
N LEU A 25 -10.69 42.99 -43.99
CA LEU A 25 -10.35 43.26 -45.38
C LEU A 25 -10.68 42.05 -46.28
N ALA A 26 -11.38 42.33 -47.37
CA ALA A 26 -11.52 41.47 -48.55
C ALA A 26 -10.74 42.15 -49.71
N VAL A 27 -10.48 41.61 -50.90
CA VAL A 27 -11.03 40.48 -51.68
C VAL A 27 -9.90 39.89 -52.54
N ALA A 28 -9.87 38.58 -52.79
CA ALA A 28 -9.33 38.00 -54.05
C ALA A 28 -9.78 36.55 -54.23
N SER A 29 -10.95 36.33 -54.84
CA SER A 29 -11.44 35.00 -55.18
C SER A 29 -10.76 34.49 -56.47
N GLY A 30 -9.70 33.69 -56.32
CA GLY A 30 -9.15 32.87 -57.40
C GLY A 30 -9.77 31.47 -57.38
N ALA A 31 -10.65 31.18 -58.33
CA ALA A 31 -11.14 29.83 -58.53
C ALA A 31 -10.08 29.00 -59.28
N LEU A 32 -9.50 28.01 -58.60
CA LEU A 32 -8.79 26.91 -59.24
C LEU A 32 -9.55 25.62 -58.94
N ALA A 33 -9.98 24.94 -59.99
CA ALA A 33 -10.67 23.67 -59.89
C ALA A 33 -9.67 22.51 -59.76
N ALA A 34 -10.10 21.48 -59.02
CA ALA A 34 -9.55 20.13 -59.00
C ALA A 34 -8.05 19.95 -58.71
N ASP A 35 -7.75 19.42 -57.53
CA ASP A 35 -7.50 17.97 -57.49
C ASP A 35 -8.10 17.35 -56.23
N LEU A 36 -8.70 16.16 -56.37
CA LEU A 36 -9.23 15.38 -55.26
C LEU A 36 -8.07 14.57 -54.67
N GLY A 37 -7.25 15.26 -53.88
CA GLY A 37 -6.12 14.64 -53.18
C GLY A 37 -6.61 13.39 -52.44
N ALA A 38 -5.99 12.25 -52.72
CA ALA A 38 -6.31 10.97 -52.09
C ALA A 38 -6.39 11.12 -50.57
N PRO A 39 -7.27 10.36 -49.87
CA PRO A 39 -7.39 10.45 -48.43
C PRO A 39 -6.01 10.34 -47.78
N ARG A 40 -5.54 11.46 -47.23
CA ARG A 40 -4.30 11.47 -46.47
C ARG A 40 -4.54 10.46 -45.35
N PRO A 41 -3.69 9.43 -45.17
CA PRO A 41 -3.84 8.53 -44.04
C PRO A 41 -3.95 9.40 -42.79
N ALA A 42 -5.01 9.20 -42.01
CA ALA A 42 -5.11 9.84 -40.71
C ALA A 42 -3.79 9.53 -39.98
N PRO A 43 -3.11 10.53 -39.37
CA PRO A 43 -1.87 10.26 -38.65
C PRO A 43 -2.18 9.15 -37.66
N ALA A 44 -1.46 8.03 -37.77
CA ALA A 44 -1.72 6.87 -36.93
C ALA A 44 -1.64 7.34 -35.47
N ASN A 45 -2.72 7.11 -34.72
CA ASN A 45 -2.78 7.47 -33.31
C ASN A 45 -1.55 6.87 -32.62
N PRO A 46 -0.77 7.66 -31.87
CA PRO A 46 0.45 7.16 -31.27
C PRO A 46 0.09 6.05 -30.27
N ALA A 47 0.72 4.89 -30.37
CA ALA A 47 0.47 3.77 -29.45
C ALA A 47 0.99 4.02 -28.02
N PHE A 48 1.77 5.09 -27.84
CA PHE A 48 2.34 5.51 -26.57
C PHE A 48 2.68 7.01 -26.59
N VAL A 49 2.76 7.61 -25.41
CA VAL A 49 3.16 9.01 -25.21
C VAL A 49 4.59 9.25 -25.70
N ASP A 50 4.80 10.39 -26.38
CA ASP A 50 6.14 10.97 -26.55
C ASP A 50 6.51 11.78 -25.30
N TRP A 51 7.51 11.29 -24.56
CA TRP A 51 8.05 11.85 -23.34
C TRP A 51 9.24 12.80 -23.59
N SER A 52 9.57 13.09 -24.86
CA SER A 52 10.71 13.91 -25.25
C SER A 52 10.64 15.35 -24.75
N GLY A 53 11.81 15.94 -24.50
CA GLY A 53 11.95 17.36 -24.15
C GLY A 53 12.28 17.62 -22.68
N PRO A 54 12.29 18.90 -22.27
CA PRO A 54 12.56 19.31 -20.91
C PRO A 54 11.32 19.15 -20.03
N TYR A 55 11.53 18.82 -18.76
CA TYR A 55 10.49 18.78 -17.75
C TYR A 55 11.05 19.15 -16.37
N LEU A 56 10.19 19.61 -15.47
CA LEU A 56 10.52 19.91 -14.08
C LEU A 56 9.37 19.52 -13.16
N GLY A 57 9.63 19.27 -11.89
CA GLY A 57 8.58 18.79 -11.00
C GLY A 57 8.91 18.85 -9.52
N VAL A 58 7.91 18.45 -8.74
CA VAL A 58 7.98 18.30 -7.28
C VAL A 58 7.84 16.83 -6.91
N GLU A 59 8.47 16.45 -5.82
CA GLU A 59 8.40 15.09 -5.28
C GLU A 59 8.24 15.08 -3.75
N GLY A 60 7.64 14.00 -3.24
CA GLY A 60 7.42 13.78 -1.81
C GLY A 60 7.36 12.29 -1.47
N SER A 61 7.68 11.92 -0.24
CA SER A 61 7.74 10.50 0.18
C SER A 61 6.39 9.77 -0.02
N ALA A 62 6.38 8.73 -0.87
CA ALA A 62 5.24 7.85 -1.16
C ALA A 62 5.39 6.54 -0.40
N GLY A 63 5.00 6.54 0.87
CA GLY A 63 5.43 5.51 1.82
C GLY A 63 6.55 6.05 2.73
N ASN A 64 7.28 5.13 3.35
CA ASN A 64 8.33 5.49 4.30
C ASN A 64 9.70 5.53 3.60
N SER A 65 10.48 6.59 3.81
CA SER A 65 11.87 6.68 3.34
C SER A 65 12.85 6.37 4.48
N TYR A 66 13.92 5.61 4.23
CA TYR A 66 14.86 5.17 5.27
C TYR A 66 16.28 5.59 4.94
N GLY A 67 16.98 6.13 5.92
CA GLY A 67 18.43 6.31 5.88
C GLY A 67 19.05 5.65 7.10
N ALA A 68 20.19 5.00 6.91
CA ALA A 68 20.98 4.38 7.96
C ALA A 68 22.42 4.91 7.90
N THR A 69 22.91 5.45 9.03
CA THR A 69 24.32 5.72 9.22
C THR A 69 24.94 4.54 9.97
N ASN A 70 25.83 3.82 9.29
CA ASN A 70 26.60 2.69 9.80
C ASN A 70 27.95 3.21 10.32
N PHE A 71 28.19 3.03 11.61
CA PHE A 71 29.45 3.42 12.26
C PHE A 71 30.35 2.19 12.40
N ARG A 72 31.57 2.28 11.86
CA ARG A 72 32.58 1.23 12.05
C ARG A 72 33.03 1.18 13.51
N GLY A 73 33.50 0.00 13.93
CA GLY A 73 34.07 -0.21 15.27
C GLY A 73 35.16 0.82 15.58
N THR A 74 35.20 1.24 16.84
CA THR A 74 36.04 2.34 17.34
C THR A 74 36.68 1.93 18.67
N THR A 75 37.44 2.84 19.28
CA THR A 75 37.91 2.68 20.65
C THR A 75 37.54 3.90 21.51
N ILE A 76 37.35 3.67 22.80
CA ILE A 76 37.17 4.71 23.83
C ILE A 76 38.14 4.37 24.95
N GLY A 77 39.08 5.26 25.27
CA GLY A 77 40.08 5.01 26.33
C GLY A 77 40.91 3.73 26.11
N GLY A 78 41.11 3.33 24.84
CA GLY A 78 41.80 2.08 24.47
C GLY A 78 40.91 0.82 24.46
N ARG A 79 39.67 0.88 24.96
CA ARG A 79 38.71 -0.25 24.91
C ARG A 79 38.01 -0.33 23.54
N PRO A 80 37.82 -1.53 22.96
CA PRO A 80 37.10 -1.68 21.69
C PRO A 80 35.60 -1.47 21.87
N VAL A 81 34.99 -0.76 20.91
CA VAL A 81 33.54 -0.62 20.75
C VAL A 81 33.16 -1.26 19.40
N PRO A 82 32.21 -2.20 19.35
CA PRO A 82 31.82 -2.87 18.11
C PRO A 82 31.15 -1.88 17.13
N ALA A 83 31.05 -2.27 15.86
CA ALA A 83 30.30 -1.50 14.88
C ALA A 83 28.81 -1.42 15.27
N PHE A 84 28.19 -0.27 15.02
CA PHE A 84 26.78 -0.01 15.35
C PHE A 84 26.12 0.80 14.23
N LYS A 85 24.79 0.72 14.10
CA LYS A 85 24.03 1.42 13.06
C LYS A 85 22.91 2.27 13.67
N THR A 86 22.62 3.41 13.06
CA THR A 86 21.40 4.17 13.33
C THR A 86 20.26 3.61 12.48
N GLY A 87 19.09 3.40 13.09
CA GLY A 87 17.92 2.84 12.42
C GLY A 87 17.96 1.32 12.31
N ASP A 88 17.35 0.64 13.27
CA ASP A 88 16.95 -0.75 13.08
C ASP A 88 15.70 -0.79 12.18
N SER A 89 15.86 -1.39 10.99
CA SER A 89 14.80 -1.57 10.01
C SER A 89 13.61 -2.40 10.51
N THR A 90 13.76 -3.12 11.63
CA THR A 90 12.65 -3.85 12.26
C THR A 90 11.79 -3.01 13.19
N GLY A 91 12.21 -1.80 13.57
CA GLY A 91 11.48 -0.91 14.48
C GLY A 91 11.27 -1.45 15.91
N ARG A 92 11.95 -2.53 16.30
CA ARG A 92 11.87 -3.09 17.66
C ARG A 92 12.80 -2.40 18.67
N SER A 93 13.84 -1.70 18.20
CA SER A 93 14.90 -1.13 19.05
C SER A 93 15.12 0.39 18.91
N ASP A 94 14.39 1.08 18.01
CA ASP A 94 14.47 2.54 17.88
C ASP A 94 13.71 3.23 19.04
N LEU A 95 14.47 3.80 20.00
CA LEU A 95 13.94 4.56 21.16
C LEU A 95 13.15 5.85 20.77
N GLY A 96 13.05 6.16 19.48
CA GLY A 96 12.15 7.17 18.95
C GLY A 96 11.06 6.53 18.10
N ARG A 97 9.85 6.35 18.66
CA ARG A 97 8.64 5.91 17.93
C ARG A 97 8.18 6.87 16.80
N ASN A 98 8.91 7.96 16.58
CA ASN A 98 8.62 9.05 15.64
C ASN A 98 9.67 9.13 14.52
N ALA A 99 10.06 7.98 13.93
CA ALA A 99 10.97 7.93 12.78
C ALA A 99 10.23 8.23 11.44
N THR A 100 9.42 9.30 11.41
CA THR A 100 8.68 9.72 10.22
C THR A 100 9.56 10.61 9.33
N THR A 101 9.92 10.12 8.16
CA THR A 101 10.74 10.83 7.18
C THR A 101 9.85 11.48 6.12
N VAL A 102 9.39 12.70 6.40
CA VAL A 102 8.93 13.55 5.30
C VAL A 102 10.17 13.98 4.52
N VAL A 103 10.30 13.41 3.33
CA VAL A 103 11.26 13.82 2.29
C VAL A 103 10.45 14.53 1.22
N GLY A 104 10.92 15.68 0.77
CA GLY A 104 10.26 16.47 -0.27
C GLY A 104 11.27 17.30 -1.03
N GLY A 105 11.11 17.40 -2.35
CA GLY A 105 12.12 17.97 -3.23
C GLY A 105 11.59 18.49 -4.55
N VAL A 106 12.52 18.98 -5.35
CA VAL A 106 12.31 19.39 -6.73
C VAL A 106 13.26 18.64 -7.64
N PHE A 107 12.83 18.37 -8.85
CA PHE A 107 13.65 17.74 -9.89
C PHE A 107 13.46 18.44 -11.22
N ALA A 108 14.45 18.33 -12.10
CA ALA A 108 14.36 18.76 -13.49
C ALA A 108 15.23 17.86 -14.37
N GLY A 109 14.90 17.80 -15.65
CA GLY A 109 15.69 17.02 -16.60
C GLY A 109 15.27 17.20 -18.04
N TYR A 110 15.87 16.36 -18.88
CA TYR A 110 15.60 16.31 -20.31
C TYR A 110 15.52 14.86 -20.78
N ASN A 111 14.55 14.56 -21.64
CA ASN A 111 14.33 13.27 -22.26
C ASN A 111 14.53 13.34 -23.78
N TRP A 112 15.02 12.25 -24.35
CA TRP A 112 15.04 11.95 -25.78
C TRP A 112 14.35 10.59 -25.97
N GLN A 113 13.51 10.46 -27.00
CA GLN A 113 12.79 9.22 -27.28
C GLN A 113 13.04 8.73 -28.71
N THR A 114 13.22 7.42 -28.85
CA THR A 114 13.40 6.73 -30.14
C THR A 114 12.48 5.51 -30.17
N GLY A 115 11.32 5.65 -30.80
CA GLY A 115 10.24 4.66 -30.69
C GLY A 115 9.71 4.60 -29.24
N PRO A 116 9.50 3.41 -28.64
CA PRO A 116 9.10 3.31 -27.24
C PRO A 116 10.26 3.57 -26.25
N TRP A 117 11.51 3.65 -26.71
CA TRP A 117 12.68 3.77 -25.83
C TRP A 117 12.95 5.23 -25.44
N VAL A 118 12.81 5.55 -24.16
CA VAL A 118 13.11 6.86 -23.57
C VAL A 118 14.47 6.81 -22.88
N HIS A 119 15.32 7.80 -23.13
CA HIS A 119 16.58 7.99 -22.42
C HIS A 119 16.75 9.46 -22.05
N GLY A 120 17.43 9.76 -20.96
CA GLY A 120 17.45 11.14 -20.47
C GLY A 120 18.34 11.37 -19.27
N VAL A 121 18.47 12.63 -18.88
CA VAL A 121 19.24 13.06 -17.70
C VAL A 121 18.34 13.82 -16.72
N GLU A 122 18.48 13.54 -15.44
CA GLU A 122 17.70 14.10 -14.34
C GLU A 122 18.64 14.61 -13.24
N ALA A 123 18.32 15.77 -12.67
CA ALA A 123 18.90 16.25 -11.43
C ALA A 123 17.77 16.53 -10.43
N ASP A 124 17.99 16.16 -9.17
CA ASP A 124 17.05 16.39 -8.08
C ASP A 124 17.74 16.89 -6.82
N VAL A 125 16.99 17.67 -6.03
CA VAL A 125 17.40 18.16 -4.72
C VAL A 125 16.20 18.05 -3.78
N ALA A 126 16.38 17.33 -2.67
CA ALA A 126 15.32 17.08 -1.71
C ALA A 126 15.77 17.37 -0.27
N GLY A 127 14.90 18.06 0.45
CA GLY A 127 15.01 18.30 1.87
C GLY A 127 14.51 17.09 2.64
N ALA A 128 15.16 16.79 3.76
CA ALA A 128 14.78 15.70 4.64
C ALA A 128 14.92 16.09 6.11
N ASN A 129 14.12 15.47 6.98
CA ASN A 129 14.21 15.66 8.44
C ASN A 129 14.50 14.31 9.13
N LEU A 130 15.51 13.59 8.65
CA LEU A 130 15.97 12.37 9.30
C LEU A 130 16.53 12.75 10.67
N LYS A 131 15.91 12.29 11.76
CA LYS A 131 16.47 12.34 13.12
C LYS A 131 16.43 10.93 13.68
N ARG A 132 17.58 10.25 13.76
CA ARG A 132 17.69 8.96 14.46
C ARG A 132 18.73 9.06 15.56
N SER A 133 18.38 8.51 16.72
CA SER A 133 19.25 8.46 17.89
C SER A 133 19.55 7.00 18.20
N VAL A 134 20.82 6.66 18.43
CA VAL A 134 21.26 5.31 18.81
C VAL A 134 22.06 5.39 20.10
N LEU A 135 21.86 4.41 20.99
CA LEU A 135 22.73 4.22 22.15
C LEU A 135 24.03 3.55 21.69
N LEU A 136 25.17 4.10 22.09
CA LEU A 136 26.46 3.44 21.96
C LEU A 136 26.44 2.14 22.78
N PRO A 137 26.80 0.98 22.19
CA PRO A 137 26.98 -0.27 22.93
C PRO A 137 28.30 -0.21 23.71
N ALA A 138 28.32 0.61 24.76
CA ALA A 138 29.44 0.76 25.69
C ALA A 138 29.01 0.28 27.08
N LEU A 139 29.52 -0.87 27.50
CA LEU A 139 29.31 -1.38 28.86
C LEU A 139 30.17 -0.56 29.84
N GLY A 140 29.54 0.03 30.85
CA GLY A 140 30.18 0.53 32.08
C GLY A 140 31.19 1.67 31.89
N VAL A 141 30.70 2.90 31.71
CA VAL A 141 31.51 4.14 31.79
C VAL A 141 31.06 5.06 32.93
N THR A 142 30.88 4.46 34.11
CA THR A 142 31.11 5.08 35.43
C THR A 142 31.55 3.96 36.39
N ALA A 143 32.20 4.33 37.50
CA ALA A 143 32.21 3.44 38.65
C ALA A 143 30.77 3.35 39.21
N ASP A 144 30.46 2.24 39.89
CA ASP A 144 29.17 1.93 40.50
C ASP A 144 27.96 1.78 39.55
N GLY A 145 27.79 0.56 39.05
CA GLY A 145 26.48 -0.11 39.12
C GLY A 145 25.56 -0.15 37.90
N ASP A 146 25.57 0.83 36.98
CA ASP A 146 24.59 0.89 35.86
C ASP A 146 25.23 1.31 34.50
N PRO A 147 24.56 1.05 33.34
CA PRO A 147 25.19 1.13 32.02
C PRO A 147 25.21 2.56 31.43
N ALA A 148 26.40 3.11 31.23
CA ALA A 148 26.62 4.41 30.60
C ALA A 148 26.37 4.41 29.07
N ALA A 149 25.12 4.67 28.67
CA ALA A 149 24.72 4.69 27.26
C ALA A 149 24.81 6.11 26.64
N GLY A 150 25.89 6.38 25.89
CA GLY A 150 26.02 7.62 25.11
C GLY A 150 25.04 7.66 23.94
N LEU A 151 24.51 8.85 23.60
CA LEU A 151 23.52 9.05 22.55
C LEU A 151 24.15 9.68 21.30
N ILE A 152 24.17 8.95 20.19
CA ILE A 152 24.56 9.48 18.88
C ILE A 152 23.30 9.79 18.06
N ARG A 153 23.16 11.05 17.63
CA ARG A 153 22.08 11.52 16.75
C ARG A 153 22.64 11.91 15.38
N ALA A 154 22.19 11.22 14.34
CA ALA A 154 22.45 11.62 12.95
C ALA A 154 21.28 12.46 12.40
N LYS A 155 21.60 13.51 11.63
CA LYS A 155 20.65 14.36 10.92
C LYS A 155 21.14 14.66 9.50
N THR A 156 20.34 14.33 8.49
CA THR A 156 20.59 14.68 7.09
C THR A 156 19.50 15.65 6.64
N ASP A 157 19.91 16.85 6.24
CA ASP A 157 18.99 17.98 5.99
C ASP A 157 18.70 18.19 4.50
N LEU A 158 19.67 17.88 3.65
CA LEU A 158 19.60 18.03 2.21
C LEU A 158 20.43 16.95 1.53
N TYR A 159 19.88 16.36 0.47
CA TYR A 159 20.62 15.56 -0.50
C TYR A 159 20.22 15.96 -1.92
N GLY A 160 21.02 15.57 -2.89
CA GLY A 160 20.67 15.68 -4.30
C GLY A 160 21.34 14.59 -5.13
N THR A 161 20.78 14.32 -6.30
CA THR A 161 21.33 13.33 -7.24
C THR A 161 21.39 13.89 -8.66
N VAL A 162 22.29 13.34 -9.47
CA VAL A 162 22.33 13.54 -10.92
C VAL A 162 22.38 12.15 -11.56
N ARG A 163 21.35 11.81 -12.33
CA ARG A 163 21.08 10.46 -12.85
C ARG A 163 20.87 10.47 -14.36
N GLY A 164 21.44 9.49 -15.05
CA GLY A 164 20.94 9.05 -16.35
C GLY A 164 19.73 8.13 -16.15
N ARG A 165 18.79 8.12 -17.10
CA ARG A 165 17.64 7.22 -17.13
C ARG A 165 17.56 6.48 -18.46
N LEU A 166 16.99 5.28 -18.41
CA LEU A 166 16.56 4.49 -19.56
C LEU A 166 15.19 3.89 -19.22
N GLY A 167 14.23 4.01 -20.13
CA GLY A 167 12.87 3.53 -19.93
C GLY A 167 12.15 3.15 -21.21
N TYR A 168 10.96 2.61 -21.03
CA TYR A 168 10.08 2.10 -22.06
C TYR A 168 8.69 2.72 -21.89
N ALA A 169 8.23 3.43 -22.92
CA ALA A 169 6.91 4.04 -23.00
C ALA A 169 5.91 3.07 -23.65
N PHE A 170 4.73 2.97 -23.04
CA PHE A 170 3.59 2.18 -23.52
C PHE A 170 2.33 2.89 -23.05
N GLU A 171 1.35 3.08 -23.95
CA GLU A 171 0.19 3.93 -23.69
C GLU A 171 0.57 5.29 -23.04
N ARG A 172 -0.07 5.65 -21.92
CA ARG A 172 0.22 6.84 -21.13
C ARG A 172 1.30 6.61 -20.07
N ALA A 173 1.87 5.41 -19.98
CA ALA A 173 2.87 5.04 -18.98
C ALA A 173 4.31 5.10 -19.53
N LEU A 174 5.25 5.29 -18.59
CA LEU A 174 6.69 5.18 -18.79
C LEU A 174 7.29 4.44 -17.59
N VAL A 175 7.78 3.22 -17.81
CA VAL A 175 8.58 2.48 -16.81
C VAL A 175 10.06 2.75 -17.10
N TYR A 176 10.84 3.10 -16.09
CA TYR A 176 12.26 3.46 -16.26
C TYR A 176 13.14 2.96 -15.12
N ALA A 177 14.41 2.73 -15.45
CA ALA A 177 15.52 2.62 -14.51
C ALA A 177 16.39 3.88 -14.58
N SER A 178 17.06 4.22 -13.48
CA SER A 178 17.99 5.34 -13.41
C SER A 178 19.25 4.98 -12.62
N PHE A 179 20.38 5.58 -12.97
CA PHE A 179 21.66 5.42 -12.29
C PHE A 179 22.48 6.71 -12.34
N GLY A 180 23.30 6.97 -11.33
CA GLY A 180 24.17 8.15 -11.34
C GLY A 180 24.82 8.44 -10.00
N LEU A 181 25.08 9.72 -9.75
CA LEU A 181 25.80 10.19 -8.57
C LEU A 181 24.82 10.75 -7.52
N ALA A 182 25.14 10.52 -6.25
CA ALA A 182 24.40 11.03 -5.10
C ALA A 182 25.32 11.79 -4.14
N GLY A 183 24.88 12.94 -3.65
CA GLY A 183 25.58 13.73 -2.65
C GLY A 183 24.66 14.17 -1.51
N ALA A 184 25.13 14.10 -0.26
CA ALA A 184 24.40 14.63 0.89
C ALA A 184 25.33 15.13 2.00
N SER A 185 24.80 15.95 2.89
CA SER A 185 25.48 16.38 4.12
C SER A 185 24.77 15.86 5.37
N THR A 186 25.48 15.07 6.17
CA THR A 186 24.99 14.48 7.42
C THR A 186 25.72 15.09 8.61
N ARG A 187 24.95 15.64 9.55
CA ARG A 187 25.40 16.12 10.85
C ARG A 187 25.28 15.00 11.89
N VAL A 188 26.38 14.65 12.52
CA VAL A 188 26.43 13.73 13.66
C VAL A 188 26.62 14.54 14.93
N LEU A 189 25.76 14.32 15.92
CA LEU A 189 25.84 14.87 17.27
C LEU A 189 26.07 13.71 18.25
N ALA A 190 27.07 13.81 19.11
CA ALA A 190 27.31 12.85 20.19
C ALA A 190 27.09 13.52 21.55
N SER A 191 26.31 12.87 22.40
CA SER A 191 26.09 13.25 23.80
C SER A 191 26.52 12.10 24.69
N TYR A 192 27.25 12.38 25.77
CA TYR A 192 27.67 11.38 26.74
C TYR A 192 27.25 11.81 28.15
N PRO A 193 27.17 10.88 29.12
CA PRO A 193 26.92 11.23 30.51
C PRO A 193 27.99 12.18 31.06
N GLY A 194 27.55 13.25 31.72
CA GLY A 194 28.39 14.13 32.53
C GLY A 194 28.65 13.55 33.92
N PRO A 195 29.45 14.24 34.76
CA PRO A 195 29.73 13.82 36.14
C PRO A 195 28.49 13.76 37.04
N ASP A 196 27.39 14.40 36.62
CA ASP A 196 26.07 14.45 37.25
C ASP A 196 25.10 13.35 36.76
N GLY A 197 25.55 12.48 35.84
CA GLY A 197 24.74 11.45 35.19
C GLY A 197 23.83 11.96 34.06
N GLY A 198 23.79 13.27 33.79
CA GLY A 198 23.00 13.86 32.71
C GLY A 198 23.66 13.71 31.34
N LEU A 199 22.89 13.50 30.25
CA LEU A 199 23.46 13.50 28.89
C LEU A 199 23.80 14.93 28.44
N ALA A 200 25.10 15.27 28.44
CA ALA A 200 25.61 16.53 27.90
C ALA A 200 26.01 16.35 26.41
N PRO A 201 25.68 17.32 25.52
CA PRO A 201 26.18 17.30 24.15
C PRO A 201 27.68 17.61 24.13
N MET A 202 28.51 16.69 23.62
CA MET A 202 29.97 16.78 23.70
C MET A 202 30.67 16.94 22.36
N ALA A 203 30.05 16.52 21.25
CA ALA A 203 30.63 16.71 19.94
C ALA A 203 29.60 16.88 18.82
N ARG A 204 30.03 17.63 17.80
CA ARG A 204 29.34 17.80 16.53
C ARG A 204 30.34 17.58 15.39
N ALA A 205 29.96 16.77 14.42
CA ALA A 205 30.70 16.60 13.17
C ALA A 205 29.73 16.69 11.98
N ASP A 206 29.93 17.67 11.10
CA ASP A 206 29.26 17.72 9.81
C ASP A 206 30.11 16.96 8.77
N ARG A 207 29.48 16.09 7.95
CA ARG A 207 30.14 15.22 6.97
C ARG A 207 29.40 15.22 5.65
N SER A 208 30.06 15.67 4.58
CA SER A 208 29.61 15.44 3.21
C SER A 208 29.99 14.03 2.75
N GLY A 209 29.09 13.37 2.03
CA GLY A 209 29.34 12.12 1.33
C GLY A 209 29.00 12.28 -0.15
N LEU A 210 29.78 11.61 -1.01
CA LEU A 210 29.56 11.51 -2.45
C LEU A 210 29.67 10.02 -2.81
N GLY A 211 28.67 9.52 -3.54
CA GLY A 211 28.64 8.14 -4.02
C GLY A 211 27.62 8.01 -5.14
N PHE A 212 26.86 6.92 -5.15
CA PHE A 212 25.98 6.58 -6.27
C PHE A 212 24.50 6.52 -5.88
N ALA A 213 23.64 6.74 -6.88
CA ALA A 213 22.22 6.45 -6.85
C ALA A 213 21.87 5.38 -7.88
N LEU A 214 21.00 4.46 -7.51
CA LEU A 214 20.26 3.58 -8.42
C LEU A 214 18.77 3.82 -8.17
N GLY A 215 17.95 3.83 -9.21
CA GLY A 215 16.51 3.97 -9.05
C GLY A 215 15.71 3.27 -10.12
N ALA A 216 14.42 3.09 -9.86
CA ALA A 216 13.45 2.57 -10.80
C ALA A 216 12.08 3.19 -10.50
N GLY A 217 11.33 3.50 -11.54
CA GLY A 217 10.06 4.19 -11.37
C GLY A 217 9.09 3.98 -12.52
N VAL A 218 7.87 4.45 -12.30
CA VAL A 218 6.78 4.52 -13.27
C VAL A 218 6.28 5.96 -13.29
N GLN A 219 6.08 6.52 -14.47
CA GLN A 219 5.37 7.79 -14.67
C GLN A 219 4.15 7.54 -15.57
N PHE A 220 3.11 8.34 -15.39
CA PHE A 220 1.85 8.27 -16.10
C PHE A 220 1.40 9.68 -16.49
N ALA A 221 1.15 9.91 -17.78
CA ALA A 221 0.69 11.20 -18.31
C ALA A 221 -0.80 11.41 -17.97
N VAL A 222 -1.08 12.38 -17.08
CA VAL A 222 -2.42 12.65 -16.54
C VAL A 222 -3.17 13.67 -17.39
N THR A 223 -2.45 14.68 -17.89
CA THR A 223 -2.93 15.70 -18.82
C THR A 223 -1.87 15.95 -19.88
N ASP A 224 -2.19 16.74 -20.91
CA ASP A 224 -1.25 17.15 -21.96
C ASP A 224 0.04 17.81 -21.45
N HIS A 225 0.13 18.22 -20.18
CA HIS A 225 1.33 18.84 -19.60
C HIS A 225 1.78 18.27 -18.26
N LEU A 226 1.01 17.39 -17.63
CA LEU A 226 1.29 16.90 -16.27
C LEU A 226 1.36 15.38 -16.24
N ALA A 227 2.41 14.84 -15.64
CA ALA A 227 2.51 13.43 -15.32
C ALA A 227 2.69 13.20 -13.82
N LEU A 228 2.04 12.17 -13.29
CA LEU A 228 2.28 11.66 -11.95
C LEU A 228 3.22 10.46 -12.04
N GLY A 229 3.92 10.14 -10.96
CA GLY A 229 4.73 8.94 -10.94
C GLY A 229 5.23 8.54 -9.56
N ILE A 230 5.87 7.39 -9.54
CA ILE A 230 6.50 6.79 -8.37
C ILE A 230 7.95 6.47 -8.75
N ASP A 231 8.92 6.89 -7.94
CA ASP A 231 10.35 6.60 -8.10
C ASP A 231 10.91 6.00 -6.81
N TYR A 232 11.43 4.79 -6.90
CA TYR A 232 12.23 4.17 -5.85
C TYR A 232 13.70 4.49 -6.08
N ARG A 233 14.42 4.89 -5.03
CA ARG A 233 15.85 5.22 -5.08
C ARG A 233 16.63 4.54 -3.96
N TYR A 234 17.72 3.87 -4.33
CA TYR A 234 18.79 3.45 -3.43
C TYR A 234 19.97 4.41 -3.56
N LEU A 235 20.45 4.96 -2.45
CA LEU A 235 21.62 5.82 -2.38
C LEU A 235 22.67 5.16 -1.49
N ASP A 236 23.92 5.15 -1.95
CA ASP A 236 25.09 4.86 -1.13
C ASP A 236 26.07 6.03 -1.26
N LEU A 237 26.32 6.73 -0.16
CA LEU A 237 27.17 7.92 -0.10
C LEU A 237 28.62 7.60 0.26
N GLY A 238 28.98 6.32 0.24
CA GLY A 238 30.30 5.82 0.60
C GLY A 238 30.61 5.91 2.10
N SER A 239 31.88 5.69 2.43
CA SER A 239 32.41 5.85 3.80
C SER A 239 33.09 7.20 3.97
N SER A 240 32.85 7.87 5.09
CA SER A 240 33.57 9.08 5.49
C SER A 240 35.05 8.78 5.78
N GLY A 241 35.89 9.81 5.74
CA GLY A 241 37.15 9.78 6.49
C GLY A 241 36.90 9.55 7.99
N ARG A 242 37.89 9.06 8.74
CA ARG A 242 37.80 8.91 10.20
C ARG A 242 37.63 10.28 10.85
N PHE A 243 36.72 10.41 11.80
CA PHE A 243 36.44 11.66 12.49
C PHE A 243 36.21 11.48 13.99
N HIS A 244 36.53 12.53 14.75
CA HIS A 244 36.36 12.57 16.20
C HIS A 244 34.90 12.85 16.59
N LEU A 245 34.44 12.16 17.63
CA LEU A 245 33.16 12.36 18.30
C LEU A 245 33.35 12.90 19.73
N GLY A 246 34.42 13.65 19.96
CA GLY A 246 34.76 14.21 21.28
C GLY A 246 35.51 13.24 22.17
N VAL A 247 35.48 13.50 23.47
CA VAL A 247 36.18 12.74 24.52
C VAL A 247 35.16 12.37 25.58
N VAL A 248 35.05 11.08 25.92
CA VAL A 248 34.20 10.64 27.03
C VAL A 248 34.91 10.97 28.36
N PRO A 249 34.27 11.62 29.35
CA PRO A 249 34.87 11.89 30.65
C PRO A 249 35.12 10.62 31.50
N GLY A 250 35.91 10.77 32.57
CA GLY A 250 36.13 9.73 33.58
C GLY A 250 37.38 8.87 33.38
N LEU A 251 37.70 8.05 34.38
CA LEU A 251 38.95 7.25 34.44
C LEU A 251 39.08 6.17 33.34
N ALA A 252 37.95 5.71 32.79
CA ALA A 252 37.89 4.80 31.64
C ALA A 252 37.48 5.52 30.33
N GLY A 253 37.42 6.84 30.36
CA GLY A 253 37.06 7.70 29.24
C GLY A 253 38.22 7.90 28.26
N GLY A 254 37.95 8.63 27.17
CA GLY A 254 38.97 8.92 26.15
C GLY A 254 38.39 9.42 24.83
N PRO A 255 39.26 9.80 23.87
CA PRO A 255 38.84 10.30 22.57
C PRO A 255 38.13 9.21 21.77
N VAL A 256 36.97 9.55 21.20
CA VAL A 256 36.19 8.65 20.34
C VAL A 256 36.44 9.05 18.89
N SER A 257 36.74 8.10 18.00
CA SER A 257 36.86 8.39 16.56
C SER A 257 36.39 7.26 15.67
N THR A 258 35.47 7.54 14.75
CA THR A 258 34.78 6.52 13.94
C THR A 258 34.76 6.89 12.45
N VAL A 259 34.31 5.95 11.63
CA VAL A 259 34.02 6.11 10.20
C VAL A 259 32.54 5.83 10.03
N ALA A 260 31.83 6.74 9.38
CA ALA A 260 30.41 6.63 9.09
C ALA A 260 30.20 6.32 7.61
N ALA A 261 29.38 5.33 7.28
CA ALA A 261 28.87 5.11 5.92
C ALA A 261 27.36 5.33 5.91
N ASN A 262 26.84 6.02 4.90
CA ASN A 262 25.42 6.37 4.83
C ASN A 262 24.77 5.69 3.62
N THR A 263 23.74 4.89 3.86
CA THR A 263 22.88 4.33 2.82
C THR A 263 21.44 4.81 3.02
N ALA A 264 20.68 4.92 1.93
CA ALA A 264 19.27 5.27 1.98
C ALA A 264 18.43 4.51 0.94
N HIS A 265 17.19 4.24 1.31
CA HIS A 265 16.12 3.70 0.47
C HIS A 265 14.96 4.71 0.51
N GLN A 266 14.62 5.29 -0.63
CA GLN A 266 13.62 6.34 -0.74
C GLN A 266 12.53 5.89 -1.70
N MET A 267 11.30 6.29 -1.42
CA MET A 267 10.14 5.98 -2.24
C MET A 267 9.35 7.26 -2.40
N MET A 268 9.14 7.71 -3.64
CA MET A 268 8.80 9.10 -3.93
C MET A 268 7.64 9.18 -4.91
N ALA A 269 6.55 9.82 -4.50
CA ALA A 269 5.53 10.32 -5.43
C ALA A 269 6.06 11.57 -6.11
N ARG A 270 5.76 11.70 -7.40
CA ARG A 270 6.30 12.73 -8.28
C ARG A 270 5.17 13.35 -9.09
N LEU A 271 5.23 14.67 -9.24
CA LEU A 271 4.42 15.42 -10.19
C LEU A 271 5.38 16.19 -11.11
N SER A 272 5.44 15.82 -12.38
CA SER A 272 6.24 16.48 -13.41
C SER A 272 5.37 17.32 -14.33
N TRP A 273 5.88 18.50 -14.69
CA TRP A 273 5.33 19.39 -15.70
C TRP A 273 6.25 19.39 -16.93
N HIS A 274 5.64 19.16 -18.09
CA HIS A 274 6.27 19.06 -19.40
C HIS A 274 5.86 20.29 -20.25
N PRO A 275 6.66 21.37 -20.29
CA PRO A 275 6.35 22.58 -21.04
C PRO A 275 6.15 22.37 -22.55
N GLY A 276 6.79 21.36 -23.15
CA GLY A 276 6.57 21.01 -24.57
C GLY A 276 5.20 20.39 -24.86
N GLY A 277 4.54 19.90 -23.81
CA GLY A 277 3.34 19.08 -23.92
C GLY A 277 3.64 17.63 -24.31
N PHE A 278 2.70 16.74 -24.01
CA PHE A 278 2.67 15.36 -24.48
C PHE A 278 1.78 15.24 -25.70
N VAL A 279 2.16 14.40 -26.67
CA VAL A 279 1.20 13.85 -27.61
C VAL A 279 0.61 12.59 -26.97
N LEU A 280 -0.58 12.72 -26.40
CA LEU A 280 -1.25 11.60 -25.74
C LEU A 280 -1.81 10.61 -26.79
N PRO A 281 -1.77 9.29 -26.54
CA PRO A 281 -2.69 8.38 -27.20
C PRO A 281 -4.13 8.81 -26.89
N PRO A 282 -5.10 8.50 -27.77
CA PRO A 282 -6.51 8.57 -27.43
C PRO A 282 -6.75 7.93 -26.06
N GLU A 283 -7.69 8.46 -25.28
CA GLU A 283 -8.20 7.66 -24.16
C GLU A 283 -8.79 6.38 -24.76
N VAL A 284 -8.54 5.23 -24.12
CA VAL A 284 -9.03 3.94 -24.58
C VAL A 284 -10.56 3.97 -24.50
N ASP A 285 -11.19 4.30 -25.63
CA ASP A 285 -12.61 4.09 -25.86
C ASP A 285 -12.91 2.59 -25.86
N GLU A 286 -14.18 2.21 -25.65
CA GLU A 286 -14.68 0.84 -25.79
C GLU A 286 -14.68 0.39 -27.27
N VAL A 287 -13.52 0.52 -27.94
CA VAL A 287 -13.26 0.22 -29.34
C VAL A 287 -11.79 -0.23 -29.43
N ALA A 288 -11.47 -1.52 -29.51
CA ALA A 288 -12.32 -2.68 -29.73
C ALA A 288 -11.85 -3.86 -28.86
N PRO A 289 -12.65 -4.93 -28.71
CA PRO A 289 -12.06 -6.24 -28.48
C PRO A 289 -10.94 -6.45 -29.50
N HIS A 290 -9.78 -6.96 -29.08
CA HIS A 290 -8.93 -7.65 -30.04
C HIS A 290 -9.78 -8.80 -30.56
N ASP A 291 -10.25 -8.70 -31.82
CA ASP A 291 -11.27 -9.57 -32.38
C ASP A 291 -10.79 -11.02 -32.26
N PRO A 292 -11.44 -11.87 -31.43
CA PRO A 292 -11.02 -13.26 -31.31
C PRO A 292 -11.10 -14.04 -32.63
N GLY A 293 -11.79 -13.48 -33.64
CA GLY A 293 -11.98 -14.05 -34.97
C GLY A 293 -10.98 -13.62 -36.05
N ASP A 294 -10.06 -12.67 -35.81
CA ASP A 294 -9.11 -12.23 -36.85
C ASP A 294 -7.91 -13.18 -37.05
N GLY A 295 -7.73 -14.14 -36.12
CA GLY A 295 -6.62 -15.09 -36.11
C GLY A 295 -5.26 -14.50 -35.69
N SER A 296 -5.21 -13.21 -35.35
CA SER A 296 -4.05 -12.49 -34.83
C SER A 296 -4.15 -12.19 -33.33
N GLY A 297 -5.38 -12.17 -32.79
CA GLY A 297 -5.75 -11.93 -31.39
C GLY A 297 -4.68 -12.32 -30.38
N ASP A 298 -4.09 -11.29 -29.76
CA ASP A 298 -2.82 -11.42 -29.04
C ASP A 298 -2.88 -12.50 -27.97
N ARG A 299 -1.92 -13.42 -28.01
CA ARG A 299 -1.79 -14.48 -27.00
C ARG A 299 -1.33 -13.95 -25.64
N PHE A 300 -1.23 -12.65 -25.47
CA PHE A 300 -0.54 -11.99 -24.36
C PHE A 300 -1.39 -10.84 -23.83
N SER A 301 -1.43 -10.70 -22.51
CA SER A 301 -2.09 -9.62 -21.80
C SER A 301 -1.09 -8.99 -20.84
N LEU A 302 -1.02 -7.66 -20.81
CA LEU A 302 -0.14 -6.90 -19.94
C LEU A 302 -0.88 -5.70 -19.37
N HIS A 303 -1.11 -5.72 -18.06
CA HIS A 303 -1.70 -4.60 -17.31
C HIS A 303 -0.78 -4.23 -16.15
N GLY A 304 -0.90 -3.01 -15.64
CA GLY A 304 -0.26 -2.52 -14.44
C GLY A 304 -1.25 -1.84 -13.53
N GLN A 305 -1.04 -1.96 -12.22
CA GLN A 305 -1.69 -1.07 -11.24
C GLN A 305 -0.66 -0.55 -10.25
N THR A 306 -0.95 0.61 -9.66
CA THR A 306 -0.26 1.09 -8.47
C THR A 306 -1.22 1.80 -7.52
N THR A 307 -1.07 1.56 -6.23
CA THR A 307 -1.85 2.24 -5.18
C THR A 307 -0.92 2.81 -4.13
N LEU A 308 -1.08 4.10 -3.84
CA LEU A 308 -0.48 4.79 -2.69
C LEU A 308 -1.61 5.15 -1.72
N VAL A 309 -1.55 4.63 -0.49
CA VAL A 309 -2.43 5.05 0.61
C VAL A 309 -1.60 5.75 1.67
N ALA A 310 -2.02 6.94 2.09
CA ALA A 310 -1.53 7.59 3.31
C ALA A 310 -2.68 7.70 4.30
N GLN A 311 -2.46 7.33 5.56
CA GLN A 311 -3.50 7.31 6.59
C GLN A 311 -2.96 7.82 7.93
N GLY A 312 -3.73 8.66 8.61
CA GLY A 312 -3.40 9.25 9.90
C GLY A 312 -4.46 9.01 10.96
N VAL A 313 -4.02 8.88 12.21
CA VAL A 313 -4.86 8.82 13.42
C VAL A 313 -4.40 9.89 14.41
N PRO A 314 -5.27 10.85 14.81
CA PRO A 314 -4.97 11.82 15.86
C PRO A 314 -4.84 11.17 17.26
N GLY A 315 -4.67 11.98 18.29
CA GLY A 315 -4.81 11.53 19.68
C GLY A 315 -6.25 11.09 19.98
N PHE A 316 -6.39 10.02 20.76
CA PHE A 316 -7.67 9.51 21.26
C PHE A 316 -7.51 8.98 22.69
N ARG A 317 -8.61 8.68 23.37
CA ARG A 317 -8.58 8.17 24.76
C ARG A 317 -7.96 6.77 24.80
N ALA A 318 -6.82 6.66 25.50
CA ALA A 318 -6.13 5.40 25.75
C ALA A 318 -5.42 5.47 27.13
N PRO A 319 -6.06 5.05 28.24
CA PRO A 319 -5.51 5.21 29.61
C PRO A 319 -4.24 4.40 29.90
N TYR A 320 -3.90 3.45 29.05
CA TYR A 320 -2.69 2.62 29.09
C TYR A 320 -2.27 2.26 27.65
N THR A 321 -1.16 1.57 27.44
CA THR A 321 -0.81 0.95 26.14
C THR A 321 -0.14 -0.39 26.37
N GLY A 322 -0.43 -1.39 25.53
CA GLY A 322 0.19 -2.71 25.56
C GLY A 322 0.77 -3.12 24.19
N PRO A 323 1.22 -4.38 24.03
CA PRO A 323 1.99 -4.83 22.86
C PRO A 323 1.31 -4.65 21.50
N ALA A 324 -0.01 -4.88 21.42
CA ALA A 324 -0.82 -4.69 20.22
C ALA A 324 -1.93 -3.63 20.41
N SER A 325 -1.63 -2.54 21.14
CA SER A 325 -2.50 -1.35 21.17
C SER A 325 -2.34 -0.48 19.92
N LEU A 326 -3.44 0.16 19.51
CA LEU A 326 -3.39 1.28 18.56
C LEU A 326 -2.70 2.47 19.22
N ILE A 327 -1.82 3.15 18.48
CA ILE A 327 -1.05 4.31 18.90
C ILE A 327 -1.58 5.55 18.16
N GLY A 328 -2.05 6.55 18.92
CA GLY A 328 -2.50 7.83 18.39
C GLY A 328 -1.36 8.79 18.01
N ASN A 329 -1.70 9.87 17.31
CA ASN A 329 -0.77 10.86 16.75
C ASN A 329 0.23 10.25 15.77
N GLN A 330 -0.24 9.37 14.89
CA GLN A 330 0.59 8.69 13.90
C GLN A 330 0.05 8.92 12.49
N VAL A 331 0.96 9.06 11.53
CA VAL A 331 0.67 8.92 10.09
C VAL A 331 1.55 7.79 9.57
N GLN A 332 0.98 6.96 8.70
CA GLN A 332 1.66 5.90 7.98
C GLN A 332 1.21 5.89 6.52
N ALA A 333 1.99 5.24 5.67
CA ALA A 333 1.66 5.07 4.27
C ALA A 333 2.12 3.70 3.74
N THR A 334 1.40 3.22 2.75
CA THR A 334 1.62 1.96 2.04
C THR A 334 1.59 2.19 0.53
N THR A 335 2.50 1.54 -0.18
CA THR A 335 2.60 1.66 -1.64
C THR A 335 2.71 0.27 -2.25
N THR A 336 1.83 -0.03 -3.19
CA THR A 336 1.79 -1.26 -3.98
C THR A 336 1.93 -0.93 -5.46
N ALA A 337 2.59 -1.80 -6.21
CA ALA A 337 2.57 -1.77 -7.68
C ALA A 337 2.65 -3.20 -8.20
N THR A 338 1.70 -3.59 -9.06
CA THR A 338 1.55 -4.96 -9.56
C THR A 338 1.57 -4.91 -11.07
N ALA A 339 2.39 -5.74 -11.71
CA ALA A 339 2.23 -6.06 -13.12
C ALA A 339 1.38 -7.32 -13.24
N PHE A 340 0.45 -7.34 -14.19
CA PHE A 340 -0.34 -8.51 -14.55
C PHE A 340 0.13 -9.00 -15.91
N VAL A 341 0.66 -10.22 -15.95
CA VAL A 341 1.14 -10.85 -17.18
C VAL A 341 0.28 -12.08 -17.44
N GLY A 342 -0.49 -12.07 -18.53
CA GLY A 342 -1.29 -13.19 -19.01
C GLY A 342 -0.74 -13.76 -20.32
N LEU A 343 -0.81 -15.09 -20.48
CA LEU A 343 -0.37 -15.81 -21.67
C LEU A 343 -1.38 -16.92 -22.02
N LYS A 344 -2.03 -16.81 -23.17
CA LYS A 344 -2.91 -17.85 -23.74
C LYS A 344 -2.05 -18.93 -24.39
N LEU A 345 -1.97 -20.09 -23.74
CA LEU A 345 -1.14 -21.22 -24.16
C LEU A 345 -1.83 -22.06 -25.23
N LEU A 346 -3.12 -22.35 -25.02
CA LEU A 346 -4.00 -23.13 -25.88
C LEU A 346 -5.41 -22.54 -25.79
N GLU A 347 -6.35 -23.07 -26.58
CA GLU A 347 -7.76 -22.78 -26.41
C GLU A 347 -8.23 -23.19 -25.00
N GLY A 348 -8.80 -22.25 -24.25
CA GLY A 348 -9.20 -22.45 -22.85
C GLY A 348 -8.06 -22.57 -21.83
N THR A 349 -6.78 -22.61 -22.23
CA THR A 349 -5.63 -22.72 -21.29
C THR A 349 -4.81 -21.44 -21.24
N GLU A 350 -4.69 -20.86 -20.05
CA GLU A 350 -4.01 -19.59 -19.82
C GLU A 350 -3.05 -19.69 -18.63
N LEU A 351 -1.91 -19.00 -18.72
CA LEU A 351 -0.92 -18.86 -17.66
C LEU A 351 -0.85 -17.40 -17.21
N TYR A 352 -0.88 -17.18 -15.90
CA TYR A 352 -0.79 -15.86 -15.30
C TYR A 352 0.41 -15.76 -14.35
N TYR A 353 1.10 -14.63 -14.38
CA TYR A 353 2.12 -14.25 -13.41
C TYR A 353 1.91 -12.80 -12.97
N ASN A 354 1.85 -12.55 -11.66
CA ASN A 354 1.78 -11.19 -11.13
C ASN A 354 2.92 -10.94 -10.13
N PRO A 355 4.06 -10.36 -10.56
CA PRO A 355 5.04 -9.81 -9.65
C PRO A 355 4.47 -8.51 -9.04
N GLU A 356 4.53 -8.42 -7.72
CA GLU A 356 4.05 -7.27 -6.97
C GLU A 356 5.16 -6.68 -6.11
N PHE A 357 5.35 -5.39 -6.27
CA PHE A 357 6.08 -4.51 -5.38
C PHE A 357 5.16 -4.11 -4.22
N SER A 358 5.64 -4.21 -2.98
CA SER A 358 4.95 -3.67 -1.81
C SER A 358 5.92 -3.05 -0.80
N GLN A 359 5.55 -1.88 -0.26
CA GLN A 359 6.32 -1.11 0.73
C GLN A 359 5.39 -0.41 1.73
N GLY A 360 5.92 -0.09 2.92
CA GLY A 360 5.22 0.69 3.94
C GLY A 360 4.65 -0.13 5.08
N PHE A 361 3.86 0.51 5.93
CA PHE A 361 3.26 -0.08 7.13
C PHE A 361 1.85 0.46 7.34
N GLY A 362 0.99 -0.31 8.00
CA GLY A 362 -0.25 0.22 8.57
C GLY A 362 0.01 1.07 9.80
N LEU A 363 -1.00 1.86 10.18
CA LEU A 363 -1.05 2.47 11.51
C LEU A 363 -0.83 1.41 12.59
N SER A 364 0.07 1.69 13.52
CA SER A 364 0.53 0.77 14.58
C SER A 364 1.01 -0.59 14.06
N ARG A 365 1.51 -0.65 12.81
CA ARG A 365 1.87 -1.89 12.10
C ARG A 365 0.66 -2.83 11.92
N THR A 366 -0.51 -2.24 11.68
CA THR A 366 -1.80 -2.92 11.51
C THR A 366 -2.38 -3.44 12.84
N LEU A 367 -1.80 -3.06 13.99
CA LEU A 367 -2.26 -3.50 15.31
C LEU A 367 -3.29 -2.55 15.94
N GLY A 368 -4.11 -3.10 16.84
CA GLY A 368 -4.98 -2.33 17.74
C GLY A 368 -6.40 -2.03 17.25
N VAL A 369 -6.77 -2.52 16.06
CA VAL A 369 -8.13 -2.55 15.54
C VAL A 369 -8.35 -3.93 14.91
N ALA A 370 -9.43 -4.63 15.24
CA ALA A 370 -9.66 -6.00 14.76
C ALA A 370 -10.12 -6.01 13.28
N GLY A 371 -11.06 -5.13 12.93
CA GLY A 371 -11.35 -4.74 11.54
C GLY A 371 -10.40 -3.63 11.11
N PHE A 372 -9.15 -3.98 10.81
CA PHE A 372 -8.09 -2.99 10.62
C PHE A 372 -8.40 -2.00 9.47
N VAL A 373 -7.99 -0.75 9.71
CA VAL A 373 -8.47 0.45 9.02
C VAL A 373 -7.93 0.66 7.60
N ASN A 374 -7.04 -0.19 7.11
CA ASN A 374 -6.49 -0.11 5.76
C ASN A 374 -6.13 -1.51 5.23
N GLY A 375 -6.95 -2.03 4.31
CA GLY A 375 -6.78 -3.34 3.68
C GLY A 375 -5.50 -3.50 2.87
N GLU A 376 -4.93 -2.42 2.31
CA GLU A 376 -3.60 -2.45 1.67
C GLU A 376 -2.47 -2.58 2.69
N ALA A 377 -2.70 -2.15 3.93
CA ALA A 377 -1.76 -2.28 5.03
C ALA A 377 -1.83 -3.65 5.71
N GLN A 378 -1.70 -4.71 4.93
CA GLN A 378 -1.62 -6.07 5.45
C GLN A 378 -0.38 -6.25 6.36
N LYS A 379 -0.39 -7.30 7.19
CA LYS A 379 0.67 -7.62 8.18
C LYS A 379 2.07 -7.93 7.58
N ALA A 380 2.19 -7.83 6.27
CA ALA A 380 3.39 -8.03 5.45
C ALA A 380 4.26 -6.76 5.23
N GLY A 381 3.94 -5.65 5.92
CA GLY A 381 4.60 -4.35 5.77
C GLY A 381 6.14 -4.40 5.87
N ALA A 382 6.79 -3.58 5.03
CA ALA A 382 8.23 -3.61 4.80
C ALA A 382 8.81 -2.19 4.71
N PRO A 383 10.00 -1.93 5.29
CA PRO A 383 10.63 -0.60 5.25
C PRO A 383 11.22 -0.29 3.87
N PHE A 384 11.83 -1.28 3.20
CA PHE A 384 12.25 -1.19 1.81
C PHE A 384 11.28 -1.97 0.93
N PRO A 385 11.22 -1.68 -0.38
CA PRO A 385 10.38 -2.44 -1.30
C PRO A 385 10.70 -3.94 -1.26
N LYS A 386 9.67 -4.75 -1.04
CA LYS A 386 9.77 -6.21 -1.15
C LYS A 386 8.97 -6.64 -2.37
N LEU A 387 9.69 -6.94 -3.45
CA LEU A 387 9.16 -7.62 -4.62
C LEU A 387 8.73 -9.03 -4.22
N ARG A 388 7.53 -9.44 -4.62
CA ARG A 388 6.93 -10.74 -4.31
C ARG A 388 6.28 -11.33 -5.55
N SER A 389 6.51 -12.61 -5.81
CA SER A 389 5.69 -13.41 -6.71
C SER A 389 4.37 -13.73 -6.00
N ASN A 390 3.42 -12.80 -6.06
CA ASN A 390 2.18 -12.87 -5.29
C ASN A 390 1.16 -13.81 -5.95
N ARG A 391 0.96 -13.70 -7.27
CA ARG A 391 0.17 -14.67 -8.05
C ARG A 391 1.03 -15.36 -9.11
N TYR A 392 0.80 -16.66 -9.29
CA TYR A 392 1.23 -17.43 -10.44
C TYR A 392 0.32 -18.65 -10.59
N PHE A 393 -0.45 -18.76 -11.66
CA PHE A 393 -1.42 -19.84 -11.80
C PHE A 393 -1.71 -20.17 -13.25
N VAL A 394 -2.12 -21.42 -13.48
CA VAL A 394 -2.73 -21.85 -14.73
C VAL A 394 -4.24 -21.83 -14.55
N ARG A 395 -4.95 -21.26 -15.51
CA ARG A 395 -6.41 -21.32 -15.65
C ARG A 395 -6.74 -22.22 -16.83
N GLN A 396 -7.58 -23.23 -16.60
CA GLN A 396 -8.20 -24.03 -17.64
C GLN A 396 -9.71 -23.78 -17.62
N THR A 397 -10.28 -23.43 -18.76
CA THR A 397 -11.73 -23.34 -18.94
C THR A 397 -12.20 -24.46 -19.86
N PHE A 398 -13.28 -25.12 -19.49
CA PHE A 398 -14.00 -26.11 -20.27
C PHE A 398 -15.39 -25.55 -20.56
N GLY A 399 -15.63 -25.18 -21.83
CA GLY A 399 -16.96 -24.83 -22.30
C GLY A 399 -17.89 -26.05 -22.31
N LEU A 400 -19.17 -25.84 -22.00
CA LEU A 400 -20.20 -26.88 -22.01
C LEU A 400 -21.26 -26.66 -23.12
N GLY A 401 -21.00 -25.70 -24.02
CA GLY A 401 -21.87 -25.30 -25.12
C GLY A 401 -22.92 -24.26 -24.74
N GLY A 402 -23.69 -23.84 -25.74
CA GLY A 402 -24.80 -22.90 -25.59
C GLY A 402 -24.43 -21.46 -25.92
N GLU A 403 -24.87 -20.52 -25.08
CA GLU A 403 -24.59 -19.09 -25.24
C GLU A 403 -23.12 -18.77 -24.90
N THR A 404 -22.52 -17.88 -25.68
CA THR A 404 -21.12 -17.45 -25.49
C THR A 404 -21.06 -15.98 -25.12
N GLU A 405 -20.07 -15.63 -24.31
CA GLU A 405 -19.71 -14.25 -23.96
C GLU A 405 -18.34 -13.90 -24.54
N ASP A 406 -18.22 -12.67 -25.03
CA ASP A 406 -16.92 -12.05 -25.34
C ASP A 406 -16.39 -11.37 -24.08
N VAL A 407 -15.17 -11.72 -23.69
CA VAL A 407 -14.50 -11.21 -22.50
C VAL A 407 -13.34 -10.33 -22.95
N PRO A 408 -13.33 -9.03 -22.59
CA PRO A 408 -12.25 -8.12 -22.95
C PRO A 408 -10.95 -8.50 -22.23
N ASP A 409 -9.83 -7.92 -22.69
CA ASP A 409 -8.56 -8.02 -22.00
C ASP A 409 -8.60 -7.24 -20.66
N GLY A 410 -7.86 -7.68 -19.65
CA GLY A 410 -7.85 -7.06 -18.34
C GLY A 410 -6.89 -7.72 -17.34
N PRO A 411 -6.77 -7.18 -16.12
CA PRO A 411 -5.98 -7.77 -15.04
C PRO A 411 -6.39 -9.24 -14.78
N ASN A 412 -5.46 -10.17 -15.05
CA ASN A 412 -5.70 -11.63 -14.99
C ASN A 412 -6.78 -12.16 -15.96
N GLN A 413 -6.94 -11.50 -17.12
CA GLN A 413 -7.85 -11.91 -18.18
C GLN A 413 -7.28 -11.58 -19.56
N VAL A 414 -6.85 -12.59 -20.32
CA VAL A 414 -6.54 -12.45 -21.75
C VAL A 414 -7.86 -12.37 -22.52
N ALA A 415 -7.97 -11.48 -23.51
CA ALA A 415 -9.13 -11.37 -24.38
C ALA A 415 -9.55 -12.74 -24.96
N THR A 416 -10.83 -13.10 -24.79
CA THR A 416 -11.35 -14.39 -25.29
C THR A 416 -12.87 -14.42 -25.39
N ARG A 417 -13.37 -15.12 -26.41
CA ARG A 417 -14.72 -15.69 -26.38
C ARG A 417 -14.72 -16.94 -25.49
N ARG A 418 -15.81 -17.19 -24.76
CA ARG A 418 -16.02 -18.45 -23.98
C ARG A 418 -17.51 -18.72 -23.76
N ASP A 419 -17.85 -19.96 -23.47
CA ASP A 419 -19.21 -20.35 -23.10
C ASP A 419 -19.61 -19.74 -21.75
N ILE A 420 -20.87 -19.32 -21.62
CA ILE A 420 -21.45 -18.88 -20.35
C ILE A 420 -21.61 -20.08 -19.41
N GLU A 421 -22.08 -21.23 -19.92
CA GLU A 421 -22.04 -22.47 -19.16
C GLU A 421 -20.67 -23.14 -19.29
N ARG A 422 -19.93 -23.22 -18.18
CA ARG A 422 -18.53 -23.66 -18.18
C ARG A 422 -18.08 -24.22 -16.83
N ILE A 423 -17.00 -25.00 -16.88
CA ILE A 423 -16.19 -25.33 -15.70
C ILE A 423 -14.84 -24.65 -15.84
N THR A 424 -14.41 -23.88 -14.84
CA THR A 424 -13.09 -23.25 -14.80
C THR A 424 -12.29 -23.82 -13.63
N VAL A 425 -11.06 -24.28 -13.90
CA VAL A 425 -10.10 -24.80 -12.92
C VAL A 425 -8.92 -23.84 -12.86
N VAL A 426 -8.58 -23.35 -11.68
CA VAL A 426 -7.38 -22.56 -11.41
C VAL A 426 -6.47 -23.34 -10.49
N ALA A 427 -5.20 -23.51 -10.89
CA ALA A 427 -4.19 -24.20 -10.08
C ALA A 427 -2.90 -23.38 -9.99
N GLY A 428 -2.40 -23.15 -8.78
CA GLY A 428 -1.21 -22.35 -8.54
C GLY A 428 -1.31 -21.53 -7.25
N LYS A 429 -0.74 -20.33 -7.26
CA LYS A 429 -0.78 -19.33 -6.19
C LYS A 429 -1.68 -18.15 -6.58
N PHE A 430 -2.66 -17.85 -5.73
CA PHE A 430 -3.68 -16.81 -5.92
C PHE A 430 -4.16 -16.27 -4.56
N ALA A 431 -4.94 -15.18 -4.54
CA ALA A 431 -5.65 -14.77 -3.33
C ALA A 431 -7.05 -15.39 -3.33
N LEU A 432 -7.54 -15.84 -2.17
CA LEU A 432 -8.91 -16.38 -2.11
C LEU A 432 -9.98 -15.32 -2.40
N GLY A 433 -9.69 -14.05 -2.12
CA GLY A 433 -10.56 -12.94 -2.50
C GLY A 433 -10.80 -12.84 -4.02
N ASP A 434 -9.86 -13.30 -4.86
CA ASP A 434 -10.00 -13.27 -6.32
C ASP A 434 -11.21 -14.08 -6.83
N TYR A 435 -11.75 -15.00 -6.01
CA TYR A 435 -12.81 -15.94 -6.38
C TYR A 435 -13.94 -16.08 -5.35
N PHE A 436 -13.79 -15.57 -4.12
CA PHE A 436 -14.72 -15.80 -3.01
C PHE A 436 -15.02 -14.49 -2.27
N ASP A 437 -16.23 -14.34 -1.74
CA ASP A 437 -16.69 -13.14 -1.00
C ASP A 437 -16.61 -11.83 -1.84
N GLY A 438 -16.70 -11.98 -3.17
CA GLY A 438 -16.81 -10.86 -4.11
C GLY A 438 -17.99 -9.94 -3.79
N ASN A 439 -17.85 -8.64 -4.00
CA ASN A 439 -18.96 -7.69 -3.92
C ASN A 439 -18.66 -6.44 -4.76
N VAL A 440 -19.53 -6.10 -5.72
CA VAL A 440 -19.28 -4.98 -6.67
C VAL A 440 -19.25 -3.58 -6.05
N TYR A 441 -19.59 -3.43 -4.77
CA TYR A 441 -19.61 -2.13 -4.06
C TYR A 441 -18.59 -2.02 -2.92
N ALA A 442 -17.95 -3.14 -2.55
CA ALA A 442 -17.07 -3.21 -1.38
C ALA A 442 -16.22 -4.49 -1.44
N HIS A 443 -15.13 -4.50 -2.22
CA HIS A 443 -14.27 -5.67 -2.34
C HIS A 443 -12.77 -5.37 -2.47
N ASP A 444 -12.33 -4.31 -3.15
CA ASP A 444 -10.89 -4.00 -3.23
C ASP A 444 -10.55 -2.72 -2.41
N PRO A 445 -9.73 -2.81 -1.35
CA PRO A 445 -9.27 -1.64 -0.59
C PRO A 445 -8.43 -0.63 -1.41
N ARG A 446 -8.07 -0.93 -2.66
CA ARG A 446 -7.45 -0.02 -3.63
C ARG A 446 -8.43 0.92 -4.32
N VAL A 447 -9.72 0.59 -4.40
CA VAL A 447 -10.73 1.43 -5.09
C VAL A 447 -12.01 1.66 -4.26
N ASP A 448 -12.35 0.76 -3.34
CA ASP A 448 -13.55 0.83 -2.50
C ASP A 448 -13.24 1.29 -1.05
N PHE A 449 -13.88 0.68 -0.06
CA PHE A 449 -13.63 0.85 1.38
C PHE A 449 -12.28 0.27 1.82
N MET A 450 -11.57 0.99 2.67
CA MET A 450 -10.30 0.59 3.27
C MET A 450 -10.46 -0.34 4.47
N ASN A 451 -11.53 -0.21 5.27
CA ASN A 451 -11.70 -0.99 6.50
C ASN A 451 -12.01 -2.46 6.21
N TRP A 452 -11.19 -3.37 6.75
CA TRP A 452 -11.35 -4.82 6.54
C TRP A 452 -12.73 -5.35 6.95
N GLY A 453 -13.34 -4.79 8.00
CA GLY A 453 -14.68 -5.21 8.44
C GLY A 453 -15.81 -4.82 7.47
N ILE A 454 -15.54 -4.00 6.46
CA ILE A 454 -16.53 -3.50 5.48
C ILE A 454 -16.34 -4.17 4.12
N TRP A 455 -15.13 -4.18 3.57
CA TRP A 455 -14.86 -4.77 2.25
C TRP A 455 -14.76 -6.30 2.26
N ALA A 456 -14.50 -6.92 3.41
CA ALA A 456 -14.44 -8.37 3.55
C ALA A 456 -15.44 -8.88 4.60
N SER A 457 -15.83 -10.15 4.46
CA SER A 457 -16.52 -10.94 5.48
C SER A 457 -15.58 -11.17 6.66
N GLY A 458 -15.57 -10.24 7.62
CA GLY A 458 -14.51 -10.14 8.64
C GLY A 458 -14.21 -11.39 9.48
N ALA A 459 -15.16 -12.31 9.66
CA ALA A 459 -14.95 -13.59 10.37
C ALA A 459 -14.53 -14.77 9.46
N TYR A 460 -14.42 -14.57 8.14
CA TYR A 460 -13.84 -15.53 7.21
C TYR A 460 -12.31 -15.47 7.33
N ASP A 461 -11.76 -16.33 8.19
CA ASP A 461 -10.31 -16.52 8.37
C ASP A 461 -9.72 -17.26 7.17
N PHE A 462 -9.80 -16.66 5.98
CA PHE A 462 -9.38 -17.32 4.74
C PHE A 462 -7.88 -17.65 4.79
N PRO A 463 -7.48 -18.88 4.44
CA PRO A 463 -6.11 -19.35 4.59
C PRO A 463 -5.19 -18.66 3.58
N ALA A 464 -4.27 -17.83 4.06
CA ALA A 464 -3.28 -17.15 3.22
C ALA A 464 -2.06 -16.73 4.05
N ASN A 465 -0.91 -16.58 3.37
CA ASN A 465 0.31 -16.06 3.98
C ASN A 465 0.19 -14.55 4.29
N LEU A 466 1.21 -13.98 4.95
CA LEU A 466 1.19 -12.58 5.41
C LEU A 466 0.68 -11.52 4.40
N PRO A 467 0.96 -11.61 3.07
CA PRO A 467 0.43 -10.70 2.06
C PRO A 467 -0.90 -11.15 1.39
N GLY A 468 -1.66 -12.11 1.91
CA GLY A 468 -3.00 -12.42 1.37
C GLY A 468 -3.09 -13.58 0.35
N PHE A 469 -2.01 -14.33 0.13
CA PHE A 469 -1.95 -15.34 -0.93
C PHE A 469 -1.83 -16.78 -0.41
N THR A 470 -2.41 -17.73 -1.13
CA THR A 470 -2.27 -19.16 -0.85
C THR A 470 -1.99 -19.95 -2.13
N GLN A 471 -1.62 -21.22 -1.98
CA GLN A 471 -1.42 -22.16 -3.06
C GLN A 471 -2.49 -23.25 -3.00
N GLY A 472 -3.03 -23.64 -4.14
CA GLY A 472 -4.04 -24.69 -4.20
C GLY A 472 -4.69 -24.87 -5.55
N VAL A 473 -5.90 -25.42 -5.52
CA VAL A 473 -6.79 -25.56 -6.68
C VAL A 473 -8.13 -24.92 -6.32
N MET A 474 -8.69 -24.15 -7.26
CA MET A 474 -10.06 -23.63 -7.24
C MET A 474 -10.79 -24.17 -8.47
N VAL A 475 -12.06 -24.56 -8.30
CA VAL A 475 -12.95 -25.00 -9.37
C VAL A 475 -14.24 -24.19 -9.28
N GLU A 476 -14.61 -23.54 -10.38
CA GLU A 476 -15.90 -22.87 -10.59
C GLU A 476 -16.73 -23.68 -11.60
N TYR A 477 -18.01 -23.88 -11.30
CA TYR A 477 -19.04 -24.18 -12.28
C TYR A 477 -19.93 -22.94 -12.42
N ASN A 478 -19.99 -22.37 -13.62
CA ASN A 478 -20.74 -21.14 -13.90
C ASN A 478 -21.89 -21.42 -14.87
N ARG A 479 -23.03 -20.77 -14.63
CA ARG A 479 -24.16 -20.58 -15.55
C ARG A 479 -24.56 -19.11 -15.53
N ALA A 480 -25.50 -18.70 -16.39
CA ALA A 480 -26.02 -17.32 -16.39
C ALA A 480 -26.60 -16.92 -15.01
N ALA A 481 -27.47 -17.76 -14.43
CA ALA A 481 -28.21 -17.45 -13.21
C ALA A 481 -27.45 -17.73 -11.88
N PHE A 482 -26.40 -18.54 -11.89
CA PHE A 482 -25.68 -18.92 -10.67
C PHE A 482 -24.25 -19.38 -10.95
N ALA A 483 -23.41 -19.41 -9.91
CA ALA A 483 -22.12 -20.09 -9.91
C ALA A 483 -21.92 -20.89 -8.61
N ILE A 484 -21.16 -21.98 -8.69
CA ILE A 484 -20.72 -22.77 -7.53
C ILE A 484 -19.19 -22.83 -7.58
N ARG A 485 -18.54 -22.41 -6.51
CA ARG A 485 -17.07 -22.34 -6.41
C ARG A 485 -16.59 -23.19 -5.25
N ALA A 486 -15.54 -23.98 -5.46
CA ALA A 486 -14.88 -24.74 -4.42
C ALA A 486 -13.37 -24.61 -4.52
N ALA A 487 -12.68 -24.47 -3.39
CA ALA A 487 -11.21 -24.41 -3.36
C ALA A 487 -10.63 -25.33 -2.29
N TYR A 488 -9.48 -25.92 -2.61
CA TYR A 488 -8.64 -26.69 -1.70
C TYR A 488 -7.24 -26.10 -1.69
N THR A 489 -6.81 -25.58 -0.54
CA THR A 489 -5.63 -24.71 -0.44
C THR A 489 -4.73 -25.08 0.73
N GLN A 490 -3.47 -24.66 0.64
CA GLN A 490 -2.54 -24.62 1.78
C GLN A 490 -3.02 -23.62 2.85
N VAL A 491 -2.54 -23.83 4.06
CA VAL A 491 -2.70 -22.90 5.20
C VAL A 491 -1.34 -22.37 5.63
N PRO A 492 -1.26 -21.25 6.34
CA PRO A 492 -0.04 -20.86 7.06
C PRO A 492 0.48 -21.98 7.97
N LYS A 493 1.81 -22.18 8.00
CA LYS A 493 2.48 -23.15 8.88
C LYS A 493 2.18 -22.92 10.36
N GLU A 494 2.03 -21.65 10.73
CA GLU A 494 1.72 -21.09 12.05
C GLU A 494 0.87 -19.81 11.86
N PRO A 495 0.13 -19.35 12.89
CA PRO A 495 -0.59 -18.09 12.85
C PRO A 495 0.27 -16.91 12.38
N SER A 496 -0.22 -16.14 11.40
CA SER A 496 0.45 -14.99 10.80
C SER A 496 1.84 -15.28 10.17
N SER A 497 2.02 -16.46 9.58
CA SER A 497 3.27 -16.86 8.88
C SER A 497 3.31 -16.43 7.39
N ASP A 498 4.49 -16.00 6.90
CA ASP A 498 4.75 -15.82 5.43
C ASP A 498 4.93 -17.20 4.73
N VAL A 499 5.19 -18.26 5.51
CA VAL A 499 5.42 -19.63 5.06
C VAL A 499 4.15 -20.45 5.18
N LEU A 500 3.69 -21.00 4.05
CA LEU A 500 2.59 -21.95 3.95
C LEU A 500 3.05 -23.37 4.34
N ASP A 501 2.13 -24.21 4.81
CA ASP A 501 2.43 -25.59 5.23
C ASP A 501 2.40 -26.56 4.04
N PRO A 502 3.49 -27.30 3.75
CA PRO A 502 3.52 -28.23 2.64
C PRO A 502 2.70 -29.51 2.87
N ARG A 503 2.22 -29.77 4.10
CA ARG A 503 1.53 -31.02 4.47
C ARG A 503 0.03 -30.96 4.13
N VAL A 504 -0.30 -30.68 2.86
CA VAL A 504 -1.67 -30.41 2.38
C VAL A 504 -2.74 -31.41 2.83
N PHE A 505 -2.41 -32.72 2.89
CA PHE A 505 -3.35 -33.76 3.34
C PHE A 505 -3.58 -33.82 4.87
N ARG A 506 -2.80 -33.07 5.66
CA ARG A 506 -2.95 -32.95 7.13
C ARG A 506 -3.33 -31.54 7.58
N ARG A 507 -3.00 -30.53 6.77
CA ARG A 507 -3.18 -29.10 7.02
C ARG A 507 -3.58 -28.42 5.72
N SER A 508 -4.85 -28.06 5.63
CA SER A 508 -5.46 -27.48 4.42
C SER A 508 -6.65 -26.62 4.78
N GLY A 509 -6.97 -25.69 3.90
CA GLY A 509 -8.23 -24.99 3.88
C GLY A 509 -9.13 -25.51 2.76
N THR A 510 -10.42 -25.59 3.05
CA THR A 510 -11.47 -25.85 2.06
C THR A 510 -12.52 -24.77 2.17
N THR A 511 -12.85 -24.14 1.05
CA THR A 511 -13.96 -23.18 0.93
C THR A 511 -14.91 -23.66 -0.16
N ILE A 512 -16.21 -23.51 0.06
CA ILE A 512 -17.24 -23.62 -0.97
C ILE A 512 -18.16 -22.40 -0.91
N GLU A 513 -18.53 -21.85 -2.06
CA GLU A 513 -19.46 -20.72 -2.20
C GLU A 513 -20.52 -21.03 -3.26
N PHE A 514 -21.75 -20.64 -2.95
CA PHE A 514 -22.87 -20.63 -3.88
C PHE A 514 -23.22 -19.16 -4.15
N GLU A 515 -23.13 -18.75 -5.42
CA GLU A 515 -23.55 -17.43 -5.90
C GLU A 515 -24.83 -17.59 -6.71
N GLU A 516 -25.89 -16.88 -6.32
CA GLU A 516 -27.14 -16.74 -7.05
C GLU A 516 -27.25 -15.30 -7.59
N ARG A 517 -27.87 -15.14 -8.76
CA ARG A 517 -28.02 -13.85 -9.46
C ARG A 517 -29.48 -13.60 -9.80
N HIS A 518 -30.01 -12.46 -9.34
CA HIS A 518 -31.41 -12.10 -9.46
C HIS A 518 -31.63 -10.69 -10.02
N VAL A 519 -32.87 -10.43 -10.41
CA VAL A 519 -33.42 -9.09 -10.63
C VAL A 519 -34.65 -8.99 -9.72
N LEU A 520 -34.68 -8.02 -8.80
CA LEU A 520 -35.79 -7.89 -7.86
C LEU A 520 -37.02 -7.22 -8.53
N PRO A 521 -38.22 -7.81 -8.40
CA PRO A 521 -39.45 -7.21 -8.93
C PRO A 521 -39.67 -5.78 -8.41
N GLY A 522 -39.87 -4.83 -9.32
CA GLY A 522 -40.11 -3.42 -8.98
C GLY A 522 -38.85 -2.58 -8.79
N LEU A 523 -37.65 -3.17 -8.87
CA LEU A 523 -36.40 -2.43 -9.08
C LEU A 523 -35.91 -2.54 -10.53
N ASP A 524 -36.10 -3.71 -11.16
CA ASP A 524 -35.56 -4.04 -12.49
C ASP A 524 -34.04 -3.83 -12.57
N GLN A 525 -33.37 -4.03 -11.44
CA GLN A 525 -31.92 -3.90 -11.24
C GLN A 525 -31.30 -5.23 -10.77
N PRO A 526 -30.07 -5.54 -11.19
CA PRO A 526 -29.39 -6.78 -10.82
C PRO A 526 -28.95 -6.80 -9.36
N GLY A 527 -28.99 -7.99 -8.76
CA GLY A 527 -28.41 -8.29 -7.46
C GLY A 527 -27.82 -9.70 -7.43
N LYS A 528 -26.99 -9.98 -6.43
CA LYS A 528 -26.43 -11.32 -6.19
C LYS A 528 -26.41 -11.65 -4.71
N LEU A 529 -26.73 -12.90 -4.39
CA LEU A 529 -26.60 -13.47 -3.05
C LEU A 529 -25.51 -14.55 -3.06
N ARG A 530 -24.55 -14.42 -2.14
CA ARG A 530 -23.48 -15.40 -1.93
C ARG A 530 -23.59 -16.03 -0.56
N ILE A 531 -23.48 -17.36 -0.51
CA ILE A 531 -23.43 -18.15 0.72
C ILE A 531 -22.15 -18.99 0.67
N GLY A 532 -21.20 -18.68 1.55
CA GLY A 532 -19.92 -19.37 1.63
C GLY A 532 -19.74 -20.13 2.93
N PHE A 533 -19.12 -21.31 2.86
CA PHE A 533 -18.71 -22.14 4.00
C PHE A 533 -17.23 -22.44 3.89
N PHE A 534 -16.52 -22.44 5.03
CA PHE A 534 -15.09 -22.72 5.06
C PHE A 534 -14.67 -23.58 6.24
N THR A 535 -13.61 -24.35 6.05
CA THR A 535 -12.93 -25.12 7.10
C THR A 535 -11.42 -25.11 6.88
N ASN A 536 -10.67 -24.71 7.91
CA ASN A 536 -9.21 -24.71 7.91
C ASN A 536 -8.68 -25.66 8.98
N VAL A 537 -7.71 -26.50 8.63
CA VAL A 537 -6.96 -27.32 9.60
C VAL A 537 -5.56 -26.72 9.77
N GLY A 538 -5.39 -25.94 10.84
CA GLY A 538 -4.21 -25.11 11.12
C GLY A 538 -3.39 -25.58 12.31
N ASN A 539 -2.22 -24.97 12.52
CA ASN A 539 -1.42 -25.16 13.74
C ASN A 539 -1.79 -24.15 14.82
N THR A 540 -2.97 -24.29 15.41
CA THR A 540 -3.55 -23.29 16.32
C THR A 540 -3.74 -23.88 17.72
N ALA A 541 -3.67 -23.02 18.74
CA ALA A 541 -4.08 -23.32 20.11
C ALA A 541 -5.61 -23.20 20.25
N ASP A 542 -6.23 -23.97 21.15
CA ASP A 542 -7.63 -23.74 21.57
C ASP A 542 -7.62 -22.77 22.77
N PHE A 543 -8.40 -21.70 22.69
CA PHE A 543 -8.38 -20.63 23.69
C PHE A 543 -8.82 -21.12 25.08
N ARG A 544 -9.66 -22.17 25.17
CA ARG A 544 -10.10 -22.71 26.46
C ARG A 544 -8.99 -23.50 27.14
N ASP A 545 -8.27 -24.32 26.38
CA ASP A 545 -7.11 -25.08 26.86
C ASP A 545 -6.04 -24.11 27.41
N VAL A 546 -5.73 -23.08 26.62
CA VAL A 546 -4.73 -22.04 26.94
C VAL A 546 -5.06 -21.27 28.21
N VAL A 547 -6.31 -20.78 28.34
CA VAL A 547 -6.76 -20.08 29.55
C VAL A 547 -6.73 -21.01 30.77
N ALA A 548 -7.19 -22.26 30.63
CA ALA A 548 -7.22 -23.21 31.74
C ALA A 548 -5.81 -23.56 32.24
N LEU A 549 -4.84 -23.79 31.34
CA LEU A 549 -3.45 -24.09 31.71
C LEU A 549 -2.76 -22.90 32.39
N THR A 550 -3.03 -21.68 31.93
CA THR A 550 -2.52 -20.45 32.55
C THR A 550 -3.10 -20.26 33.94
N GLN A 551 -4.43 -20.39 34.10
CA GLN A 551 -5.12 -20.23 35.38
C GLN A 551 -4.78 -21.34 36.39
N ALA A 552 -4.41 -22.53 35.92
CA ALA A 552 -3.86 -23.61 36.74
C ALA A 552 -2.39 -23.40 37.15
N GLY A 553 -1.74 -22.33 36.68
CA GLY A 553 -0.33 -22.02 36.99
C GLY A 553 0.69 -22.89 36.26
N VAL A 554 0.28 -23.65 35.24
CA VAL A 554 1.18 -24.49 34.42
C VAL A 554 2.12 -23.61 33.57
N PHE A 555 1.63 -22.44 33.16
CA PHE A 555 2.40 -21.41 32.46
C PHE A 555 2.19 -20.06 33.14
N GLY A 556 3.27 -19.29 33.30
CA GLY A 556 3.20 -17.92 33.83
C GLY A 556 2.78 -16.86 32.81
N ASP A 557 2.99 -17.13 31.52
CA ASP A 557 2.50 -16.32 30.40
C ASP A 557 1.53 -17.15 29.54
N ILE A 558 0.37 -16.59 29.25
CA ILE A 558 -0.66 -17.20 28.41
C ILE A 558 -0.23 -17.37 26.95
N ASN A 559 0.71 -16.54 26.49
CA ASN A 559 1.26 -16.60 25.13
C ASN A 559 2.24 -17.78 24.98
N ASP A 560 2.97 -18.12 26.05
CA ASP A 560 3.77 -19.36 26.11
C ASP A 560 2.87 -20.59 26.13
N ALA A 561 1.77 -20.55 26.89
CA ALA A 561 0.75 -21.61 26.88
C ALA A 561 0.13 -21.79 25.47
N ALA A 562 -0.17 -20.70 24.76
CA ALA A 562 -0.64 -20.76 23.38
C ALA A 562 0.42 -21.40 22.46
N ALA A 563 1.65 -20.90 22.47
CA ALA A 563 2.73 -21.44 21.64
C ALA A 563 3.00 -22.94 21.91
N ALA A 564 3.03 -23.36 23.18
CA ALA A 564 3.29 -24.73 23.59
C ALA A 564 2.14 -25.72 23.28
N THR A 565 0.89 -25.22 23.16
CA THR A 565 -0.30 -26.07 22.93
C THR A 565 -0.78 -26.09 21.49
N ARG A 566 -0.15 -25.34 20.57
CA ARG A 566 -0.47 -25.36 19.14
C ARG A 566 -0.41 -26.78 18.56
N ALA A 567 -1.50 -27.20 17.93
CA ALA A 567 -1.64 -28.52 17.31
C ALA A 567 -2.47 -28.40 16.03
N ALA A 568 -2.56 -29.49 15.27
CA ALA A 568 -3.46 -29.56 14.11
C ALA A 568 -4.94 -29.50 14.57
N ARG A 569 -5.54 -28.31 14.56
CA ARG A 569 -6.93 -28.06 14.97
C ARG A 569 -7.73 -27.50 13.80
N ARG A 570 -9.03 -27.78 13.80
CA ARG A 570 -9.99 -27.28 12.80
C ARG A 570 -10.65 -25.99 13.29
N LYS A 571 -10.70 -24.98 12.43
CA LYS A 571 -11.61 -23.82 12.53
C LYS A 571 -12.60 -23.88 11.38
N THR A 572 -13.89 -23.67 11.65
CA THR A 572 -14.97 -23.72 10.66
C THR A 572 -15.89 -22.52 10.81
N GLY A 573 -16.43 -22.04 9.70
CA GLY A 573 -17.34 -20.90 9.67
C GLY A 573 -18.07 -20.74 8.34
N PHE A 574 -18.82 -19.64 8.23
CA PHE A 574 -19.59 -19.28 7.05
C PHE A 574 -19.68 -17.76 6.88
N TYR A 575 -20.07 -17.34 5.68
CA TYR A 575 -20.46 -15.97 5.37
C TYR A 575 -21.67 -15.92 4.44
N LEU A 576 -22.39 -14.80 4.54
CA LEU A 576 -23.45 -14.35 3.66
C LEU A 576 -23.02 -12.99 3.12
N ASN A 577 -23.15 -12.79 1.82
CA ASN A 577 -22.76 -11.55 1.15
C ASN A 577 -23.83 -11.22 0.09
N LEU A 578 -24.37 -10.00 0.15
CA LEU A 578 -25.43 -9.49 -0.70
C LEU A 578 -24.95 -8.22 -1.40
N GLU A 579 -25.13 -8.15 -2.71
CA GLU A 579 -25.06 -6.92 -3.52
C GLU A 579 -26.39 -6.71 -4.23
N GLN A 580 -26.91 -5.48 -4.28
CA GLN A 580 -28.11 -5.15 -5.03
C GLN A 580 -28.00 -3.72 -5.57
N ALA A 581 -28.14 -3.55 -6.89
CA ALA A 581 -28.40 -2.24 -7.46
C ALA A 581 -29.82 -1.79 -7.11
N VAL A 582 -29.99 -0.59 -6.59
CA VAL A 582 -31.30 0.04 -6.32
C VAL A 582 -31.69 0.93 -7.49
N THR A 583 -30.70 1.59 -8.11
CA THR A 583 -30.80 2.30 -9.39
C THR A 583 -29.50 2.08 -10.18
N PRO A 584 -29.38 2.54 -11.44
CA PRO A 584 -28.11 2.48 -12.18
C PRO A 584 -26.93 3.23 -11.52
N ASP A 585 -27.23 4.15 -10.58
CA ASP A 585 -26.26 4.96 -9.85
C ASP A 585 -26.10 4.56 -8.37
N LEU A 586 -27.11 3.93 -7.75
CA LEU A 586 -27.12 3.59 -6.32
C LEU A 586 -27.08 2.07 -6.10
N GLY A 587 -26.01 1.59 -5.47
CA GLY A 587 -25.87 0.22 -4.97
C GLY A 587 -25.99 0.12 -3.46
N VAL A 588 -26.51 -1.01 -2.97
CA VAL A 588 -26.45 -1.41 -1.56
C VAL A 588 -25.70 -2.74 -1.43
N PHE A 589 -25.03 -2.93 -0.29
CA PHE A 589 -24.46 -4.22 0.09
C PHE A 589 -24.67 -4.53 1.57
N ALA A 590 -24.65 -5.83 1.89
CA ALA A 590 -24.66 -6.33 3.26
C ALA A 590 -23.83 -7.62 3.37
N ARG A 591 -23.14 -7.80 4.49
CA ARG A 591 -22.41 -9.02 4.83
C ARG A 591 -22.72 -9.47 6.25
N PHE A 592 -22.73 -10.77 6.45
CA PHE A 592 -22.73 -11.41 7.76
C PHE A 592 -21.75 -12.57 7.74
N SER A 593 -20.88 -12.69 8.74
CA SER A 593 -19.94 -13.81 8.83
C SER A 593 -19.73 -14.26 10.27
N ALA A 594 -19.51 -15.56 10.45
CA ALA A 594 -19.25 -16.16 11.74
C ALA A 594 -18.35 -17.40 11.64
N ASN A 595 -17.50 -17.60 12.65
CA ASN A 595 -16.75 -18.84 12.87
C ASN A 595 -16.94 -19.36 14.30
N ASP A 596 -16.40 -20.55 14.58
CA ASP A 596 -16.55 -21.22 15.87
C ASP A 596 -15.91 -20.50 17.08
N GLY A 597 -14.97 -19.56 16.85
CA GLY A 597 -14.27 -18.80 17.88
C GLY A 597 -13.46 -19.64 18.88
N ARG A 598 -13.12 -20.89 18.52
CA ARG A 598 -12.47 -21.82 19.44
C ARG A 598 -10.96 -21.68 19.50
N THR A 599 -10.33 -21.47 18.34
CA THR A 599 -8.87 -21.45 18.20
C THR A 599 -8.35 -20.09 17.77
N GLU A 600 -7.03 -19.89 17.91
CA GLU A 600 -6.32 -18.80 17.26
C GLU A 600 -6.78 -18.63 15.80
N SER A 601 -6.86 -17.38 15.33
CA SER A 601 -6.98 -17.09 13.90
C SER A 601 -5.67 -17.44 13.19
N LEU A 602 -5.76 -17.93 11.96
CA LEU A 602 -4.58 -18.27 11.16
C LEU A 602 -4.01 -17.06 10.43
N SER A 603 -4.85 -16.35 9.67
CA SER A 603 -4.34 -15.57 8.54
C SER A 603 -4.48 -14.07 8.74
N PHE A 604 -5.67 -13.55 9.06
CA PHE A 604 -5.93 -12.10 9.05
C PHE A 604 -6.42 -11.52 10.36
N THR A 605 -7.64 -11.82 10.75
CA THR A 605 -8.39 -11.03 11.74
C THR A 605 -8.68 -11.77 13.04
N ASP A 606 -8.64 -11.04 14.15
CA ASP A 606 -9.13 -11.51 15.45
C ASP A 606 -10.65 -11.27 15.56
N ILE A 607 -11.43 -11.75 14.58
CA ILE A 607 -12.88 -11.57 14.49
C ILE A 607 -13.55 -12.95 14.44
N ASP A 608 -14.49 -13.23 15.36
CA ASP A 608 -15.27 -14.47 15.36
C ASP A 608 -16.66 -14.29 14.76
N ARG A 609 -17.18 -13.05 14.76
CA ARG A 609 -18.46 -12.64 14.17
C ARG A 609 -18.37 -11.22 13.62
N SER A 610 -18.90 -10.99 12.43
CA SER A 610 -18.99 -9.67 11.81
C SER A 610 -20.34 -9.48 11.13
N VAL A 611 -20.89 -8.27 11.22
CA VAL A 611 -21.96 -7.78 10.34
C VAL A 611 -21.51 -6.46 9.75
N SER A 612 -21.69 -6.26 8.45
CA SER A 612 -21.39 -5.01 7.78
C SER A 612 -22.32 -4.76 6.61
N GLY A 613 -22.29 -3.55 6.09
CA GLY A 613 -23.11 -3.13 4.96
C GLY A 613 -22.97 -1.66 4.68
N GLY A 614 -23.52 -1.21 3.57
CA GLY A 614 -23.37 0.16 3.12
C GLY A 614 -24.03 0.46 1.79
N VAL A 615 -23.75 1.67 1.30
CA VAL A 615 -24.18 2.20 0.02
C VAL A 615 -22.98 2.65 -0.79
N SER A 616 -23.10 2.54 -2.11
CA SER A 616 -22.19 3.13 -3.10
C SER A 616 -23.04 3.93 -4.10
N LEU A 617 -22.68 5.19 -4.34
CA LEU A 617 -23.42 6.13 -5.17
C LEU A 617 -22.51 6.79 -6.21
N LYS A 618 -22.85 6.65 -7.49
CA LYS A 618 -22.16 7.32 -8.61
C LYS A 618 -22.44 8.82 -8.64
N GLY A 619 -21.47 9.59 -9.12
CA GLY A 619 -21.52 11.05 -9.20
C GLY A 619 -22.34 11.65 -10.34
N THR A 620 -23.17 10.85 -11.01
CA THR A 620 -24.10 11.29 -12.08
C THR A 620 -24.95 12.49 -11.63
N ALA A 621 -25.45 12.47 -10.38
CA ALA A 621 -26.29 13.52 -9.80
C ALA A 621 -25.59 14.90 -9.65
N TRP A 622 -24.26 14.95 -9.72
CA TRP A 622 -23.47 16.20 -9.69
C TRP A 622 -22.56 16.35 -10.92
N GLY A 623 -22.90 15.68 -12.03
CA GLY A 623 -22.22 15.83 -13.32
C GLY A 623 -20.87 15.13 -13.43
N ARG A 624 -20.58 14.16 -12.54
CA ARG A 624 -19.32 13.40 -12.52
C ARG A 624 -19.58 11.90 -12.45
N PRO A 625 -20.06 11.25 -13.54
CA PRO A 625 -20.52 9.85 -13.51
C PRO A 625 -19.42 8.82 -13.20
N ALA A 626 -18.14 9.18 -13.36
CA ALA A 626 -16.99 8.36 -12.98
C ALA A 626 -16.56 8.50 -11.50
N ASP A 627 -17.11 9.47 -10.76
CA ASP A 627 -16.86 9.60 -9.32
C ASP A 627 -17.79 8.67 -8.53
N THR A 628 -17.35 8.25 -7.34
CA THR A 628 -18.14 7.38 -6.45
C THR A 628 -18.05 7.83 -4.99
N VAL A 629 -19.19 7.86 -4.29
CA VAL A 629 -19.28 8.05 -2.84
C VAL A 629 -19.69 6.74 -2.19
N GLY A 630 -18.88 6.26 -1.23
CA GLY A 630 -19.22 5.11 -0.40
C GLY A 630 -19.49 5.52 1.04
N LEU A 631 -20.53 4.95 1.65
CA LEU A 631 -20.79 4.98 3.10
C LEU A 631 -21.00 3.54 3.58
N GLY A 632 -20.17 3.09 4.51
CA GLY A 632 -20.19 1.72 5.04
C GLY A 632 -20.11 1.70 6.56
N THR A 633 -20.61 0.62 7.15
CA THR A 633 -20.53 0.36 8.59
C THR A 633 -20.21 -1.10 8.86
N SER A 634 -19.52 -1.37 9.96
CA SER A 634 -19.29 -2.73 10.46
C SER A 634 -19.43 -2.81 11.98
N MET A 635 -19.86 -3.97 12.47
CA MET A 635 -19.81 -4.33 13.88
C MET A 635 -19.20 -5.72 14.03
N ASN A 636 -18.01 -5.75 14.64
CA ASN A 636 -17.23 -6.95 14.87
C ASN A 636 -17.37 -7.43 16.31
N GLY A 637 -17.19 -8.74 16.53
CA GLY A 637 -17.15 -9.32 17.86
C GLY A 637 -16.38 -10.64 17.92
N ILE A 638 -15.99 -11.00 19.14
CA ILE A 638 -15.31 -12.25 19.48
C ILE A 638 -16.14 -13.09 20.45
N SER A 639 -15.91 -14.39 20.44
CA SER A 639 -16.55 -15.41 21.28
C SER A 639 -16.15 -15.30 22.75
N PRO A 640 -16.88 -15.95 23.69
CA PRO A 640 -16.51 -15.94 25.11
C PRO A 640 -15.12 -16.53 25.39
N SER A 641 -14.71 -17.57 24.66
CA SER A 641 -13.37 -18.19 24.74
C SER A 641 -12.27 -17.23 24.32
N HIS A 642 -12.44 -16.57 23.18
CA HIS A 642 -11.48 -15.61 22.64
C HIS A 642 -11.41 -14.33 23.52
N ARG A 643 -12.52 -13.88 24.10
CA ARG A 643 -12.52 -12.82 25.14
C ARG A 643 -11.74 -13.22 26.38
N ALA A 644 -11.90 -14.45 26.86
CA ALA A 644 -11.19 -14.93 28.04
C ALA A 644 -9.67 -14.97 27.79
N PHE A 645 -9.24 -15.39 26.60
CA PHE A 645 -7.83 -15.33 26.19
C PHE A 645 -7.24 -13.91 26.30
N PHE A 646 -7.87 -12.91 25.67
CA PHE A 646 -7.43 -11.52 25.78
C PHE A 646 -7.50 -10.94 27.20
N ALA A 647 -8.53 -11.28 27.97
CA ALA A 647 -8.68 -10.83 29.35
C ALA A 647 -7.61 -11.38 30.30
N ASN A 648 -6.99 -12.52 29.96
CA ASN A 648 -5.85 -13.09 30.69
C ASN A 648 -4.49 -12.71 30.06
N GLY A 649 -4.43 -11.73 29.16
CA GLY A 649 -3.19 -11.18 28.60
C GLY A 649 -2.74 -11.74 27.25
N GLY A 650 -3.61 -12.51 26.57
CA GLY A 650 -3.30 -13.08 25.27
C GLY A 650 -3.06 -12.04 24.18
N LEU A 651 -2.19 -12.38 23.23
CA LEU A 651 -1.93 -11.63 22.00
C LEU A 651 -2.48 -12.40 20.80
N GLY A 652 -3.31 -11.73 20.00
CA GLY A 652 -3.87 -12.24 18.75
C GLY A 652 -3.02 -11.84 17.56
N LEU A 653 -3.62 -11.87 16.36
CA LEU A 653 -2.96 -11.47 15.13
C LEU A 653 -2.83 -9.95 14.96
N LEU A 654 -3.77 -9.20 15.54
CA LEU A 654 -3.94 -7.76 15.40
C LEU A 654 -4.09 -7.05 16.75
N ILE A 655 -4.64 -7.73 17.75
CA ILE A 655 -5.02 -7.10 19.04
C ILE A 655 -4.48 -7.86 20.25
N GLY A 656 -4.56 -7.23 21.43
CA GLY A 656 -4.05 -7.77 22.68
C GLY A 656 -3.17 -6.74 23.39
N ASP A 657 -3.68 -6.15 24.48
CA ASP A 657 -2.96 -5.13 25.24
C ASP A 657 -2.94 -5.37 26.76
N GLY A 658 -3.18 -6.61 27.17
CA GLY A 658 -3.06 -7.07 28.55
C GLY A 658 -4.32 -6.92 29.40
N ARG A 659 -5.35 -6.21 28.91
CA ARG A 659 -6.65 -6.02 29.60
C ARG A 659 -7.78 -5.90 28.59
N LEU A 660 -8.98 -6.37 28.93
CA LEU A 660 -10.16 -6.27 28.05
C LEU A 660 -11.43 -5.86 28.82
N ASN A 661 -11.85 -4.60 28.66
CA ASN A 661 -13.17 -4.13 29.08
C ASN A 661 -14.15 -4.26 27.89
N TYR A 662 -14.71 -5.46 27.71
CA TYR A 662 -15.31 -5.86 26.43
C TYR A 662 -16.52 -5.02 25.97
N ALA A 663 -16.48 -4.58 24.72
CA ALA A 663 -17.63 -4.21 23.89
C ALA A 663 -17.38 -4.57 22.41
N PRO A 664 -18.41 -4.75 21.59
CA PRO A 664 -18.24 -4.87 20.14
C PRO A 664 -17.48 -3.67 19.56
N GLU A 665 -16.55 -3.96 18.66
CA GLU A 665 -15.85 -2.94 17.87
C GLU A 665 -16.79 -2.53 16.73
N ARG A 666 -16.94 -1.23 16.49
CA ARG A 666 -17.82 -0.68 15.46
C ARG A 666 -17.05 0.30 14.61
N ALA A 667 -17.13 0.18 13.28
CA ALA A 667 -16.57 1.14 12.36
C ALA A 667 -17.66 1.79 11.52
N VAL A 668 -17.48 3.07 11.20
CA VAL A 668 -18.15 3.76 10.10
C VAL A 668 -17.06 4.28 9.17
N GLU A 669 -17.26 4.12 7.87
CA GLU A 669 -16.35 4.63 6.84
C GLU A 669 -17.13 5.42 5.80
N VAL A 670 -16.56 6.55 5.38
CA VAL A 670 -17.00 7.31 4.21
C VAL A 670 -15.81 7.54 3.30
N TYR A 671 -15.98 7.32 2.00
CA TYR A 671 -15.01 7.74 1.00
C TYR A 671 -15.67 8.50 -0.14
N TYR A 672 -14.87 9.37 -0.77
CA TYR A 672 -15.18 9.99 -2.04
C TYR A 672 -14.03 9.65 -3.01
N ALA A 673 -14.33 8.95 -4.09
CA ALA A 673 -13.40 8.66 -5.18
C ALA A 673 -13.63 9.68 -6.31
N PHE A 674 -12.62 10.52 -6.56
CA PHE A 674 -12.57 11.53 -7.62
C PHE A 674 -11.76 10.97 -8.79
N SER A 675 -12.43 10.61 -9.89
CA SER A 675 -11.79 10.18 -11.13
C SER A 675 -11.16 11.41 -11.80
N LEU A 676 -9.83 11.40 -11.91
CA LEU A 676 -9.08 12.46 -12.59
C LEU A 676 -9.12 12.24 -14.12
N ASN A 677 -9.04 10.97 -14.52
CA ASN A 677 -9.28 10.45 -15.87
C ASN A 677 -9.63 8.95 -15.75
N ARG A 678 -9.71 8.21 -16.87
CA ARG A 678 -10.12 6.79 -16.89
C ARG A 678 -9.18 5.85 -16.12
N THR A 679 -7.94 6.26 -15.86
CA THR A 679 -6.82 5.42 -15.35
C THR A 679 -6.24 5.94 -14.03
N LEU A 680 -6.84 6.98 -13.44
CA LEU A 680 -6.29 7.64 -12.24
C LEU A 680 -7.43 8.16 -11.36
N THR A 681 -7.44 7.66 -10.12
CA THR A 681 -8.43 8.04 -9.10
C THR A 681 -7.73 8.56 -7.84
N LEU A 682 -8.18 9.72 -7.36
CA LEU A 682 -7.83 10.27 -6.04
C LEU A 682 -9.02 10.03 -5.09
N SER A 683 -8.83 9.27 -4.02
CA SER A 683 -9.85 9.08 -2.98
C SER A 683 -9.51 9.82 -1.68
N LEU A 684 -10.51 10.47 -1.10
CA LEU A 684 -10.50 10.95 0.29
C LEU A 684 -11.28 9.97 1.17
N ASN A 685 -10.78 9.68 2.36
CA ASN A 685 -11.32 8.67 3.26
C ASN A 685 -11.43 9.19 4.70
N TYR A 686 -12.54 8.88 5.37
CA TYR A 686 -12.73 9.12 6.79
C TYR A 686 -13.28 7.85 7.45
N GLN A 687 -12.69 7.44 8.58
CA GLN A 687 -13.21 6.35 9.40
C GLN A 687 -13.37 6.77 10.86
N HIS A 688 -14.40 6.24 11.50
CA HIS A 688 -14.64 6.34 12.94
C HIS A 688 -14.75 4.94 13.54
N VAL A 689 -13.85 4.58 14.46
CA VAL A 689 -13.88 3.28 15.16
C VAL A 689 -14.16 3.47 16.64
N GLN A 690 -15.26 2.88 17.09
CA GLN A 690 -15.66 2.80 18.50
C GLN A 690 -15.23 1.46 19.10
N ASN A 691 -14.69 1.51 20.33
CA ASN A 691 -14.08 0.37 21.04
C ASN A 691 -13.03 -0.40 20.20
N PRO A 692 -11.97 0.25 19.67
CA PRO A 692 -10.85 -0.45 19.02
C PRO A 692 -10.35 -1.63 19.87
N ALA A 693 -10.07 -2.76 19.23
CA ALA A 693 -9.69 -4.02 19.90
C ALA A 693 -10.74 -4.53 20.91
N TYR A 694 -12.03 -4.31 20.61
CA TYR A 694 -13.17 -4.68 21.44
C TYR A 694 -13.20 -4.06 22.84
N ASN A 695 -12.52 -2.93 23.05
CA ASN A 695 -12.23 -2.45 24.39
C ASN A 695 -12.81 -1.05 24.64
N ARG A 696 -13.72 -0.93 25.63
CA ARG A 696 -14.35 0.33 26.04
C ARG A 696 -13.36 1.36 26.58
N ASP A 697 -12.19 0.91 27.03
CA ASP A 697 -11.13 1.80 27.51
C ASP A 697 -10.35 2.43 26.34
N ARG A 698 -10.69 2.09 25.09
CA ARG A 698 -10.08 2.59 23.85
C ARG A 698 -11.05 3.45 23.05
N GLY A 699 -10.54 4.59 22.60
CA GLY A 699 -11.20 5.42 21.61
C GLY A 699 -12.41 6.22 22.15
N PRO A 700 -13.37 6.59 21.28
CA PRO A 700 -13.36 6.32 19.84
C PRO A 700 -12.13 6.94 19.14
N ALA A 701 -11.68 6.30 18.06
CA ALA A 701 -10.57 6.75 17.24
C ALA A 701 -11.09 7.21 15.87
N ASN A 702 -10.55 8.31 15.37
CA ASN A 702 -10.87 8.85 14.04
C ASN A 702 -9.66 8.68 13.13
N PHE A 703 -9.89 8.34 11.87
CA PHE A 703 -8.84 8.12 10.89
C PHE A 703 -9.14 8.94 9.64
N PHE A 704 -8.09 9.50 9.04
CA PHE A 704 -8.16 10.29 7.82
C PHE A 704 -7.20 9.68 6.82
N GLY A 705 -7.69 9.35 5.63
CA GLY A 705 -6.92 8.70 4.58
C GLY A 705 -6.99 9.45 3.26
N THR A 706 -5.91 9.36 2.50
CA THR A 706 -5.88 9.70 1.08
C THR A 706 -5.35 8.51 0.30
N ARG A 707 -5.91 8.27 -0.87
CA ARG A 707 -5.50 7.19 -1.77
C ARG A 707 -5.31 7.73 -3.19
N ILE A 708 -4.23 7.38 -3.83
CA ILE A 708 -4.03 7.53 -5.26
C ILE A 708 -3.97 6.13 -5.83
N HIS A 709 -4.88 5.80 -6.74
CA HIS A 709 -4.90 4.55 -7.50
C HIS A 709 -4.73 4.88 -8.97
N ALA A 710 -3.92 4.08 -9.67
CA ALA A 710 -3.82 4.12 -11.12
C ALA A 710 -3.70 2.70 -11.69
N ASP A 711 -4.38 2.48 -12.80
CA ASP A 711 -4.52 1.23 -13.53
C ASP A 711 -4.40 1.50 -15.04
N PHE A 712 -3.68 0.63 -15.76
CA PHE A 712 -3.30 0.75 -17.17
C PHE A 712 -2.82 -0.60 -17.72
#